data_AF-A0A0N7IF65-F1
#
_entry.id   AF-A0A0N7IF65-F1
#
_cell.length_a   1.000
_cell.length_b   1.000
_cell.length_c   1.000
_cell.angle_alpha   90.00
_cell.angle_beta   90.00
_cell.angle_gamma   90.00
#
_symmetry.space_group_name_H-M   'P 1'
#
loop_
_entity.id
_entity.type
_entity.pdbx_description
1 polymer ?
#
loop_
_entity_poly.entity_id
_entity_poly.type
_entity_poly.pdbx_seq_one_letter_code
_entity_poly.pdbx_strand_id
1 'polypeptide(L)'
;MLFSFGATANGYAQNKKTNIASDFDKVGWKVGIQSYTFTRYSLFDAIDAAADLGLKYVEATIWQTIERGKEERFNPWQMSEETKQKIKNKCLEKDITLTSFYCRPSKEDAENGQTEKLFQFCKEWHISLTTDPVRIAEGPGSMDFYDELCQKYGVYMFLTNHPKAHGSPYWNPVDVLADCKNRSKYIGASVDVGHFMRDGTNVYEAVRSYTDAGRMYHFHFRDVDRCDKEGKDVALGEGAAQIKELLTYLYEKGATPVIVFEYERDQDEPLKYVTPSVGYLHQLSKELFGNRRTKNSNKNETVKLWAQNARTEGGLKVYDKDTLATIHGWNNTDQLISWNTFSKKGNYIVRMKYAEPYQGSALTVTAGQQQLATLIQPTNNWNEYREMDLGVINIPVTGEIDIKLQGIQLSLAKDEKGRLVHKEALPDVQCLSLIPTKEKATSTPMDILKGFKGKPLFNGKTFKGWTGNNGDNSMKWFRIEEGAIIGGSIEKDIPKNEFLRSDREYSNFELRLKFKINCADDSYNAGIQFRSQPQTEKNKEHEMIGYQADIISWKKGALYDEQRRWDFLGTPLCKNPDYNPKEWNSYIIRCEGPRIRIWLNGAQTLDYIEPFSDCPHPDAQIGKIPLTGYIALQIHEGKACEAIYKDIEIEKIK
;
A
#
# COMPACT_ATOMS: atom_id res chain seq x y z
N MET A 1 -32.77 56.28 -15.73
CA MET A 1 -33.73 55.16 -15.77
C MET A 1 -33.07 53.97 -15.11
N LEU A 2 -33.59 53.58 -13.94
CA LEU A 2 -33.19 52.37 -13.24
C LEU A 2 -33.64 51.15 -14.05
N PHE A 3 -32.72 50.31 -14.51
CA PHE A 3 -33.06 48.93 -14.84
C PHE A 3 -32.83 48.09 -13.59
N SER A 4 -33.93 47.85 -12.86
CA SER A 4 -33.99 46.76 -11.90
C SER A 4 -33.80 45.46 -12.66
N PHE A 5 -32.93 44.58 -12.17
CA PHE A 5 -32.90 43.19 -12.60
C PHE A 5 -34.26 42.54 -12.30
N GLY A 6 -35.10 42.45 -13.33
CA GLY A 6 -36.41 41.83 -13.30
C GLY A 6 -36.30 40.32 -13.45
N ALA A 7 -36.51 39.63 -12.34
CA ALA A 7 -37.00 38.26 -12.16
C ALA A 7 -37.09 37.33 -13.40
N THR A 8 -36.19 36.36 -13.45
CA THR A 8 -36.59 34.95 -13.36
C THR A 8 -36.10 34.41 -12.01
N ALA A 9 -36.85 34.78 -10.98
CA ALA A 9 -36.74 34.19 -9.66
C ALA A 9 -37.21 32.73 -9.71
N ASN A 10 -36.27 31.82 -9.91
CA ASN A 10 -36.34 30.49 -9.33
C ASN A 10 -35.03 30.23 -8.60
N GLY A 11 -35.01 30.54 -7.30
CA GLY A 11 -34.16 29.82 -6.37
C GLY A 11 -33.01 30.56 -5.68
N TYR A 12 -32.97 31.89 -5.57
CA TYR A 12 -32.06 32.53 -4.60
C TYR A 12 -32.75 33.67 -3.85
N ALA A 13 -33.54 33.29 -2.85
CA ALA A 13 -33.70 34.15 -1.67
C ALA A 13 -32.31 34.41 -1.08
N GLN A 14 -32.06 35.60 -0.52
CA GLN A 14 -30.86 35.91 0.27
C GLN A 14 -30.51 34.74 1.19
N ASN A 15 -29.61 33.87 0.73
CA ASN A 15 -29.27 32.66 1.45
C ASN A 15 -28.40 33.10 2.62
N LYS A 16 -28.88 32.85 3.84
CA LYS A 16 -28.09 32.85 5.07
C LYS A 16 -26.68 32.32 4.75
N LYS A 17 -25.66 33.20 4.80
CA LYS A 17 -24.21 32.92 4.69
C LYS A 17 -23.89 31.44 4.48
N THR A 18 -24.13 30.91 3.27
CA THR A 18 -23.66 29.59 2.88
C THR A 18 -22.16 29.72 2.72
N ASN A 19 -21.40 29.08 3.60
CA ASN A 19 -19.96 29.30 3.73
C ASN A 19 -19.19 28.54 2.63
N ILE A 20 -19.54 28.79 1.35
CA ILE A 20 -19.03 28.08 0.16
C ILE A 20 -17.50 28.16 0.09
N ALA A 21 -16.93 29.35 0.22
CA ALA A 21 -15.48 29.52 0.27
C ALA A 21 -14.81 28.69 1.38
N SER A 22 -15.46 28.52 2.54
CA SER A 22 -14.92 27.67 3.61
C SER A 22 -14.84 26.19 3.23
N ASP A 23 -15.67 25.72 2.29
CA ASP A 23 -15.61 24.35 1.78
C ASP A 23 -14.48 24.18 0.76
N PHE A 24 -14.18 25.19 -0.04
CA PHE A 24 -12.99 25.22 -0.90
C PHE A 24 -11.68 25.30 -0.10
N ASP A 25 -11.64 26.16 0.93
CA ASP A 25 -10.49 26.30 1.82
C ASP A 25 -10.15 24.95 2.51
N LYS A 26 -11.15 24.10 2.81
CA LYS A 26 -10.96 22.77 3.42
C LYS A 26 -10.25 21.76 2.51
N VAL A 27 -10.38 21.90 1.19
CA VAL A 27 -9.64 21.10 0.20
C VAL A 27 -8.38 21.82 -0.30
N GLY A 28 -8.10 23.02 0.21
CA GLY A 28 -6.91 23.81 -0.12
C GLY A 28 -7.04 24.58 -1.44
N TRP A 29 -8.24 24.78 -1.96
CA TRP A 29 -8.45 25.48 -3.23
C TRP A 29 -8.85 26.94 -2.99
N LYS A 30 -8.17 27.86 -3.68
CA LYS A 30 -8.55 29.28 -3.68
C LYS A 30 -9.41 29.57 -4.91
N VAL A 31 -10.73 29.54 -4.74
CA VAL A 31 -11.69 29.67 -5.85
C VAL A 31 -12.21 31.10 -5.99
N GLY A 32 -12.09 31.66 -7.18
CA GLY A 32 -12.42 33.04 -7.49
C GLY A 32 -12.92 33.28 -8.90
N ILE A 33 -13.00 34.55 -9.27
CA ILE A 33 -13.40 34.99 -10.62
C ILE A 33 -12.23 35.70 -11.28
N GLN A 34 -11.99 35.39 -12.54
CA GLN A 34 -11.10 36.16 -13.40
C GLN A 34 -11.94 37.33 -13.98
N SER A 35 -11.49 38.57 -13.77
CA SER A 35 -12.28 39.78 -14.07
C SER A 35 -12.61 39.98 -15.55
N TYR A 36 -11.85 39.37 -16.47
CA TYR A 36 -12.11 39.34 -17.91
C TYR A 36 -13.43 38.64 -18.27
N THR A 37 -13.94 37.73 -17.43
CA THR A 37 -15.34 37.26 -17.53
C THR A 37 -16.33 38.43 -17.52
N PHE A 38 -15.95 39.52 -16.85
CA PHE A 38 -16.68 40.77 -16.71
C PHE A 38 -16.11 41.89 -17.61
N THR A 39 -15.58 41.56 -18.80
CA THR A 39 -14.99 42.57 -19.71
C THR A 39 -15.97 43.70 -20.10
N ARG A 40 -17.28 43.41 -20.14
CA ARG A 40 -18.35 44.40 -20.41
C ARG A 40 -18.83 45.16 -19.16
N TYR A 41 -18.27 44.84 -18.01
CA TYR A 41 -18.61 45.36 -16.69
C TYR A 41 -17.36 45.93 -16.00
N SER A 42 -17.47 46.34 -14.75
CA SER A 42 -16.35 46.88 -13.98
C SER A 42 -15.71 45.83 -13.06
N LEU A 43 -14.50 46.09 -12.58
CA LEU A 43 -13.84 45.28 -11.55
C LEU A 43 -14.69 45.23 -10.28
N PHE A 44 -15.34 46.33 -9.91
CA PHE A 44 -16.26 46.35 -8.78
C PHE A 44 -17.45 45.42 -8.97
N ASP A 45 -17.96 45.28 -10.20
CA ASP A 45 -19.00 44.30 -10.52
C ASP A 45 -18.50 42.87 -10.35
N ALA A 46 -17.26 42.58 -10.75
CA ALA A 46 -16.66 41.26 -10.56
C ALA A 46 -16.45 40.92 -9.07
N ILE A 47 -16.03 41.91 -8.27
CA ILE A 47 -15.88 41.79 -6.81
C ILE A 47 -17.24 41.55 -6.15
N ASP A 48 -18.26 42.32 -6.54
CA ASP A 48 -19.62 42.15 -6.03
C ASP A 48 -20.19 40.78 -6.39
N ALA A 49 -20.01 40.35 -7.65
CA ALA A 49 -20.43 39.03 -8.10
C ALA A 49 -19.73 37.88 -7.37
N ALA A 50 -18.41 37.99 -7.15
CA ALA A 50 -17.66 36.99 -6.38
C ALA A 50 -18.22 36.88 -4.95
N ALA A 51 -18.49 38.00 -4.30
CA ALA A 51 -19.05 38.04 -2.95
C ALA A 51 -20.47 37.46 -2.91
N ASP A 52 -21.32 37.81 -3.87
CA ASP A 52 -22.70 37.31 -3.97
C ASP A 52 -22.75 35.79 -4.21
N LEU A 53 -21.77 35.23 -4.92
CA LEU A 53 -21.59 33.78 -5.12
C LEU A 53 -20.91 33.09 -3.92
N GLY A 54 -20.51 33.83 -2.89
CA GLY A 54 -19.83 33.30 -1.71
C GLY A 54 -18.39 32.86 -1.96
N LEU A 55 -17.74 33.39 -2.99
CA LEU A 55 -16.32 33.26 -3.28
C LEU A 55 -15.50 34.31 -2.51
N LYS A 56 -14.18 34.13 -2.44
CA LYS A 56 -13.27 35.03 -1.69
C LYS A 56 -12.20 35.69 -2.55
N TYR A 57 -12.10 35.29 -3.82
CA TYR A 57 -10.92 35.58 -4.62
C TYR A 57 -11.31 36.19 -5.97
N VAL A 58 -10.50 37.13 -6.45
CA VAL A 58 -10.61 37.69 -7.80
C VAL A 58 -9.21 37.82 -8.40
N GLU A 59 -9.06 37.45 -9.67
CA GLU A 59 -7.91 37.86 -10.48
C GLU A 59 -8.31 39.08 -11.30
N ALA A 60 -7.52 40.14 -11.23
CA ALA A 60 -7.72 41.34 -12.05
C ALA A 60 -6.95 41.23 -13.38
N THR A 61 -7.46 41.85 -14.44
CA THR A 61 -6.73 42.05 -15.70
C THR A 61 -6.40 43.51 -15.93
N ILE A 62 -5.28 43.78 -16.60
CA ILE A 62 -4.68 45.12 -16.71
C ILE A 62 -5.55 46.20 -17.36
N TRP A 63 -6.48 45.81 -18.22
CA TRP A 63 -7.37 46.73 -18.94
C TRP A 63 -8.78 46.80 -18.35
N GLN A 64 -9.04 46.15 -17.20
CA GLN A 64 -10.37 46.14 -16.59
C GLN A 64 -10.80 47.55 -16.16
N THR A 65 -11.98 48.01 -16.57
CA THR A 65 -12.59 49.24 -16.01
C THR A 65 -12.79 49.05 -14.52
N ILE A 66 -12.35 49.99 -13.67
CA ILE A 66 -12.45 49.80 -12.22
C ILE A 66 -13.88 49.99 -11.71
N GLU A 67 -14.53 51.07 -12.17
CA GLU A 67 -15.87 51.48 -11.74
C GLU A 67 -16.73 51.88 -12.97
N ARG A 68 -18.01 51.53 -12.97
CA ARG A 68 -18.92 51.83 -14.09
C ARG A 68 -18.94 53.33 -14.41
N GLY A 69 -18.87 53.66 -15.70
CA GLY A 69 -18.93 55.04 -16.18
C GLY A 69 -17.66 55.87 -15.92
N LYS A 70 -16.57 55.25 -15.46
CA LYS A 70 -15.25 55.86 -15.34
C LYS A 70 -14.29 55.30 -16.40
N GLU A 71 -13.31 56.09 -16.79
CA GLU A 71 -12.31 55.68 -17.80
C GLU A 71 -11.12 54.93 -17.19
N GLU A 72 -10.88 55.09 -15.88
CA GLU A 72 -9.71 54.53 -15.19
C GLU A 72 -9.74 52.99 -15.20
N ARG A 73 -8.58 52.41 -15.51
CA ARG A 73 -8.37 50.97 -15.65
C ARG A 73 -7.47 50.44 -14.54
N PHE A 74 -7.54 49.13 -14.28
CA PHE A 74 -6.64 48.43 -13.36
C PHE A 74 -5.22 48.32 -13.93
N ASN A 75 -4.58 49.47 -14.14
CA ASN A 75 -3.28 49.61 -14.78
C ASN A 75 -2.27 50.12 -13.74
N PRO A 76 -1.26 49.31 -13.35
CA PRO A 76 -0.28 49.67 -12.33
C PRO A 76 0.50 50.97 -12.62
N TRP A 77 0.59 51.40 -13.88
CA TRP A 77 1.35 52.58 -14.29
C TRP A 77 0.54 53.88 -14.25
N GLN A 78 -0.79 53.79 -14.24
CA GLN A 78 -1.68 54.94 -14.42
C GLN A 78 -2.67 55.13 -13.28
N MET A 79 -2.88 54.11 -12.45
CA MET A 79 -3.86 54.15 -11.37
C MET A 79 -3.47 55.12 -10.27
N SER A 80 -4.39 56.02 -9.93
CA SER A 80 -4.20 57.00 -8.85
C SER A 80 -4.20 56.32 -7.47
N GLU A 81 -3.52 56.92 -6.48
CA GLU A 81 -3.54 56.42 -5.09
C GLU A 81 -4.95 56.40 -4.49
N GLU A 82 -5.80 57.37 -4.86
CA GLU A 82 -7.21 57.39 -4.46
C GLU A 82 -7.94 56.12 -4.96
N THR A 83 -7.71 55.75 -6.22
CA THR A 83 -8.34 54.58 -6.83
C THR A 83 -7.78 53.28 -6.29
N LYS A 84 -6.47 53.18 -6.03
CA LYS A 84 -5.87 52.06 -5.30
C LYS A 84 -6.57 51.86 -3.96
N GLN A 85 -6.79 52.93 -3.20
CA GLN A 85 -7.48 52.88 -1.91
C GLN A 85 -8.95 52.49 -2.06
N LYS A 86 -9.65 52.96 -3.11
CA LYS A 86 -11.03 52.52 -3.41
C LYS A 86 -11.13 51.02 -3.66
N ILE A 87 -10.20 50.45 -4.43
CA ILE A 87 -10.18 49.00 -4.66
C ILE A 87 -9.90 48.25 -3.36
N LYS A 88 -8.89 48.67 -2.58
CA LYS A 88 -8.59 48.08 -1.26
C LYS A 88 -9.80 48.14 -0.32
N ASN A 89 -10.52 49.27 -0.29
CA ASN A 89 -11.74 49.43 0.51
C ASN A 89 -12.89 48.54 0.02
N LYS A 90 -13.08 48.44 -1.31
CA LYS A 90 -14.12 47.58 -1.90
C LYS A 90 -13.86 46.10 -1.59
N CYS A 91 -12.62 45.65 -1.73
CA CYS A 91 -12.18 44.32 -1.35
C CYS A 91 -12.43 44.05 0.14
N LEU A 92 -12.08 45.00 1.02
CA LEU A 92 -12.33 44.90 2.47
C LEU A 92 -13.82 44.86 2.81
N GLU A 93 -14.64 45.68 2.16
CA GLU A 93 -16.11 45.71 2.35
C GLU A 93 -16.75 44.37 1.98
N LYS A 94 -16.26 43.75 0.90
CA LYS A 94 -16.83 42.51 0.35
C LYS A 94 -16.15 41.23 0.85
N ASP A 95 -15.15 41.33 1.73
CA ASP A 95 -14.33 40.19 2.17
C ASP A 95 -13.69 39.43 0.99
N ILE A 96 -13.23 40.17 -0.02
CA ILE A 96 -12.58 39.66 -1.23
C ILE A 96 -11.09 39.98 -1.19
N THR A 97 -10.28 39.00 -1.61
CA THR A 97 -8.84 39.13 -1.82
C THR A 97 -8.51 39.08 -3.30
N LEU A 98 -7.73 40.04 -3.81
CA LEU A 98 -7.13 39.88 -5.13
C LEU A 98 -6.02 38.83 -5.03
N THR A 99 -6.06 37.76 -5.81
CA THR A 99 -5.08 36.66 -5.72
C THR A 99 -3.94 36.80 -6.69
N SER A 100 -4.27 37.25 -7.89
CA SER A 100 -3.38 37.30 -9.02
C SER A 100 -3.79 38.45 -9.93
N PHE A 101 -2.88 38.79 -10.83
CA PHE A 101 -3.04 39.85 -11.79
C PHE A 101 -2.55 39.39 -13.15
N TYR A 102 -3.42 39.43 -14.14
CA TYR A 102 -3.04 39.17 -15.52
C TYR A 102 -2.43 40.41 -16.17
N CYS A 103 -1.17 40.29 -16.57
CA CYS A 103 -0.45 41.31 -17.34
C CYS A 103 0.62 40.67 -18.21
N ARG A 104 0.72 41.11 -19.46
CA ARG A 104 1.78 40.70 -20.38
C ARG A 104 2.75 41.86 -20.61
N PRO A 105 3.87 41.94 -19.85
CA PRO A 105 4.88 42.96 -20.08
C PRO A 105 5.53 42.78 -21.46
N SER A 106 5.79 43.88 -22.14
CA SER A 106 6.51 43.90 -23.41
C SER A 106 8.02 43.79 -23.20
N LYS A 107 8.77 43.58 -24.28
CA LYS A 107 10.23 43.65 -24.25
C LYS A 107 10.72 45.04 -23.84
N GLU A 108 10.07 46.08 -24.36
CA GLU A 108 10.40 47.48 -24.02
C GLU A 108 10.18 47.75 -22.53
N ASP A 109 9.11 47.20 -21.94
CA ASP A 109 8.85 47.31 -20.49
C ASP A 109 9.96 46.67 -19.64
N ALA A 110 10.58 45.59 -20.14
CA ALA A 110 11.71 44.97 -19.46
C ALA A 110 12.98 45.84 -19.58
N GLU A 111 13.24 46.41 -20.76
CA GLU A 111 14.43 47.23 -21.03
C GLU A 111 14.39 48.59 -20.30
N ASN A 112 13.21 49.20 -20.16
CA ASN A 112 13.03 50.51 -19.52
C ASN A 112 12.73 50.44 -18.00
N GLY A 113 12.74 49.23 -17.42
CA GLY A 113 12.52 49.00 -15.98
C GLY A 113 11.06 48.99 -15.52
N GLN A 114 10.07 49.07 -16.41
CA GLN A 114 8.65 48.98 -16.05
C GLN A 114 8.26 47.59 -15.56
N THR A 115 8.89 46.52 -16.06
CA THR A 115 8.65 45.16 -15.56
C THR A 115 9.05 45.02 -14.09
N GLU A 116 10.15 45.64 -13.65
CA GLU A 116 10.51 45.60 -12.23
C GLU A 116 9.49 46.34 -11.34
N LYS A 117 8.95 47.47 -11.81
CA LYS A 117 7.86 48.18 -11.11
C LYS A 117 6.58 47.34 -11.02
N LEU A 118 6.29 46.53 -12.05
CA LEU A 118 5.19 45.57 -12.02
C LEU A 118 5.39 44.53 -10.89
N PHE A 119 6.59 43.99 -10.70
CA PHE A 119 6.89 43.07 -9.59
C PHE A 119 6.82 43.76 -8.22
N GLN A 120 7.23 45.02 -8.12
CA GLN A 120 7.06 45.83 -6.90
C GLN A 120 5.57 46.03 -6.57
N PHE A 121 4.75 46.34 -7.58
CA PHE A 121 3.31 46.43 -7.45
C PHE A 121 2.70 45.10 -6.97
N CYS A 122 3.09 43.97 -7.58
CA CYS A 122 2.60 42.65 -7.17
C CYS A 122 2.95 42.34 -5.71
N LYS A 123 4.16 42.71 -5.27
CA LYS A 123 4.58 42.57 -3.88
C LYS A 123 3.79 43.46 -2.92
N GLU A 124 3.55 44.73 -3.28
CA GLU A 124 2.78 45.68 -2.46
C GLU A 124 1.33 45.20 -2.28
N TRP A 125 0.74 44.63 -3.33
CA TRP A 125 -0.63 44.15 -3.33
C TRP A 125 -0.78 42.72 -2.83
N HIS A 126 0.33 42.03 -2.55
CA HIS A 126 0.36 40.61 -2.18
C HIS A 126 -0.34 39.70 -3.20
N ILE A 127 -0.14 39.99 -4.48
CA ILE A 127 -0.71 39.24 -5.61
C ILE A 127 0.39 38.54 -6.42
N SER A 128 0.02 37.42 -7.04
CA SER A 128 0.85 36.75 -8.05
C SER A 128 0.69 37.39 -9.43
N LEU A 129 1.68 37.21 -10.31
CA LEU A 129 1.62 37.64 -11.70
C LEU A 129 1.22 36.47 -12.59
N THR A 130 0.08 36.57 -13.28
CA THR A 130 -0.30 35.63 -14.35
C THR A 130 0.07 36.26 -15.70
N THR A 131 0.80 35.54 -16.54
CA THR A 131 1.39 36.14 -17.75
C THR A 131 1.76 35.11 -18.81
N ASP A 132 1.92 35.56 -20.05
CA ASP A 132 2.38 34.75 -21.21
C ASP A 132 3.49 35.49 -21.99
N PRO A 133 4.65 35.77 -21.34
CA PRO A 133 5.70 36.60 -21.93
C PRO A 133 6.25 35.96 -23.20
N VAL A 134 6.69 36.80 -24.14
CA VAL A 134 7.44 36.32 -25.30
C VAL A 134 8.73 35.65 -24.80
N ARG A 135 9.07 34.49 -25.37
CA ARG A 135 10.30 33.76 -25.01
C ARG A 135 11.51 34.46 -25.62
N ILE A 136 12.29 35.10 -24.77
CA ILE A 136 13.56 35.77 -25.12
C ILE A 136 14.71 34.93 -24.58
N ALA A 137 15.75 34.72 -25.41
CA ALA A 137 16.86 33.83 -25.08
C ALA A 137 17.70 34.33 -23.88
N GLU A 138 18.02 35.63 -23.84
CA GLU A 138 18.88 36.23 -22.82
C GLU A 138 18.58 37.72 -22.63
N GLY A 139 18.99 38.28 -21.48
CA GLY A 139 18.83 39.70 -21.16
C GLY A 139 17.45 40.08 -20.61
N PRO A 140 17.12 41.39 -20.58
CA PRO A 140 15.82 41.88 -20.12
C PRO A 140 14.65 41.19 -20.84
N GLY A 141 13.72 40.63 -20.06
CA GLY A 141 12.56 39.89 -20.56
C GLY A 141 12.82 38.41 -20.86
N SER A 142 14.03 37.89 -20.63
CA SER A 142 14.29 36.45 -20.60
C SER A 142 13.72 35.80 -19.34
N MET A 143 13.58 34.47 -19.35
CA MET A 143 13.08 33.73 -18.17
C MET A 143 14.03 33.81 -16.96
N ASP A 144 15.33 33.99 -17.17
CA ASP A 144 16.29 34.20 -16.06
C ASP A 144 16.09 35.57 -15.42
N PHE A 145 15.88 36.61 -16.24
CA PHE A 145 15.50 37.93 -15.76
C PHE A 145 14.20 37.90 -14.94
N TYR A 146 13.17 37.17 -15.40
CA TYR A 146 11.94 36.99 -14.63
C TYR A 146 12.18 36.23 -13.32
N ASP A 147 13.00 35.17 -13.32
CA ASP A 147 13.29 34.39 -12.12
C ASP A 147 14.04 35.21 -11.05
N GLU A 148 14.95 36.09 -11.47
CA GLU A 148 15.62 37.04 -10.59
C GLU A 148 14.63 37.99 -9.93
N LEU A 149 13.69 38.56 -10.70
CA LEU A 149 12.63 39.43 -10.16
C LEU A 149 11.68 38.67 -9.23
N CYS A 150 11.27 37.46 -9.60
CA CYS A 150 10.44 36.59 -8.76
C CYS A 150 11.10 36.37 -7.40
N GLN A 151 12.39 36.00 -7.38
CA GLN A 151 13.16 35.76 -6.15
C GLN A 151 13.37 37.05 -5.34
N LYS A 152 13.73 38.16 -6.00
CA LYS A 152 13.97 39.45 -5.36
C LYS A 152 12.73 39.98 -4.64
N TYR A 153 11.55 39.82 -5.25
CA TYR A 153 10.30 40.37 -4.73
C TYR A 153 9.42 39.35 -4.00
N GLY A 154 9.75 38.06 -4.09
CA GLY A 154 8.94 36.98 -3.50
C GLY A 154 7.58 36.81 -4.19
N VAL A 155 7.51 37.13 -5.48
CA VAL A 155 6.28 37.12 -6.28
C VAL A 155 6.26 35.84 -7.10
N TYR A 156 5.15 35.11 -7.04
CA TYR A 156 4.92 33.96 -7.91
C TYR A 156 4.50 34.43 -9.30
N MET A 157 5.06 33.80 -10.33
CA MET A 157 4.75 34.03 -11.72
C MET A 157 4.14 32.77 -12.34
N PHE A 158 2.93 32.90 -12.87
CA PHE A 158 2.17 31.82 -13.47
C PHE A 158 2.16 32.00 -15.00
N LEU A 159 2.84 31.11 -15.70
CA LEU A 159 2.89 31.05 -17.16
C LEU A 159 1.57 30.47 -17.68
N THR A 160 0.75 31.31 -18.33
CA THR A 160 -0.56 30.90 -18.87
C THR A 160 -0.48 30.57 -20.36
N ASN A 161 -1.23 29.55 -20.77
CA ASN A 161 -1.34 29.15 -22.17
C ASN A 161 -2.44 29.94 -22.89
N HIS A 162 -2.15 30.40 -24.11
CA HIS A 162 -3.14 30.96 -25.03
C HIS A 162 -3.11 30.18 -26.36
N PRO A 163 -4.14 30.33 -27.22
CA PRO A 163 -4.22 29.55 -28.45
C PRO A 163 -3.02 29.75 -29.37
N LYS A 164 -2.59 28.66 -30.03
CA LYS A 164 -1.52 28.66 -31.03
C LYS A 164 -1.76 29.68 -32.14
N ALA A 165 -3.03 29.88 -32.53
CA ALA A 165 -3.43 30.83 -33.57
C ALA A 165 -3.09 32.30 -33.22
N HIS A 166 -2.95 32.63 -31.94
CA HIS A 166 -2.55 33.96 -31.48
C HIS A 166 -1.04 34.12 -31.31
N GLY A 167 -0.25 33.12 -31.75
CA GLY A 167 1.20 33.13 -31.60
C GLY A 167 1.65 33.05 -30.14
N SER A 168 0.83 32.45 -29.27
CA SER A 168 1.20 32.26 -27.87
C SER A 168 2.51 31.46 -27.77
N PRO A 169 3.46 31.85 -26.91
CA PRO A 169 4.65 31.05 -26.67
C PRO A 169 4.39 29.79 -25.84
N TYR A 170 3.26 29.73 -25.13
CA TYR A 170 2.92 28.67 -24.19
C TYR A 170 1.69 27.84 -24.62
N TRP A 171 1.37 27.82 -25.92
CA TRP A 171 0.31 26.94 -26.46
C TRP A 171 0.62 25.45 -26.29
N ASN A 172 1.91 25.08 -26.21
CA ASN A 172 2.36 23.71 -26.02
C ASN A 172 2.71 23.47 -24.54
N PRO A 173 2.11 22.45 -23.88
CA PRO A 173 2.36 22.20 -22.47
C PRO A 173 3.83 21.99 -22.09
N VAL A 174 4.65 21.45 -22.98
CA VAL A 174 6.06 21.12 -22.69
C VAL A 174 6.90 22.39 -22.44
N ASP A 175 6.54 23.51 -23.07
CA ASP A 175 7.34 24.74 -23.01
C ASP A 175 7.32 25.39 -21.62
N VAL A 176 6.21 25.26 -20.89
CA VAL A 176 6.13 25.75 -19.49
C VAL A 176 7.13 25.02 -18.60
N LEU A 177 7.22 23.69 -18.71
CA LEU A 177 8.18 22.89 -17.93
C LEU A 177 9.62 23.14 -18.35
N ALA A 178 9.87 23.35 -19.64
CA ALA A 178 11.19 23.72 -20.14
C ALA A 178 11.65 25.06 -19.53
N ASP A 179 10.76 26.04 -19.47
CA ASP A 179 11.05 27.36 -18.91
C ASP A 179 11.08 27.34 -17.36
N CYS A 180 10.50 26.34 -16.70
CA CYS A 180 10.67 26.13 -15.25
C CYS A 180 11.96 25.39 -14.86
N LYS A 181 12.63 24.72 -15.81
CA LYS A 181 13.78 23.86 -15.52
C LYS A 181 14.94 24.68 -14.95
N ASN A 182 15.50 24.22 -13.83
CA ASN A 182 16.59 24.86 -13.09
C ASN A 182 16.29 26.28 -12.56
N ARG A 183 15.04 26.73 -12.58
CA ARG A 183 14.61 28.04 -12.04
C ARG A 183 13.90 27.90 -10.70
N SER A 184 13.80 29.01 -9.97
CA SER A 184 13.22 29.01 -8.63
C SER A 184 11.77 28.50 -8.61
N LYS A 185 11.29 28.10 -7.42
CA LYS A 185 9.91 27.65 -7.20
C LYS A 185 8.84 28.71 -7.50
N TYR A 186 9.22 29.97 -7.71
CA TYR A 186 8.27 31.05 -7.92
C TYR A 186 7.63 31.01 -9.31
N ILE A 187 8.25 30.31 -10.28
CA ILE A 187 7.71 30.17 -11.64
C ILE A 187 6.99 28.83 -11.77
N GLY A 188 5.78 28.85 -12.33
CA GLY A 188 5.00 27.65 -12.62
C GLY A 188 3.88 27.89 -13.61
N ALA A 189 2.96 26.94 -13.72
CA ALA A 189 1.89 26.93 -14.69
C ALA A 189 0.62 27.62 -14.17
N SER A 190 0.03 28.45 -15.04
CA SER A 190 -1.40 28.73 -15.09
C SER A 190 -1.99 27.92 -16.25
N VAL A 191 -2.97 27.07 -15.99
CA VAL A 191 -3.61 26.29 -17.07
C VAL A 191 -4.93 26.96 -17.45
N ASP A 192 -5.00 27.47 -18.67
CA ASP A 192 -6.27 27.75 -19.33
C ASP A 192 -6.80 26.47 -19.99
N VAL A 193 -7.85 25.94 -19.38
CA VAL A 193 -8.47 24.68 -19.82
C VAL A 193 -9.07 24.81 -21.22
N GLY A 194 -9.75 25.92 -21.50
CA GLY A 194 -10.46 26.12 -22.76
C GLY A 194 -9.51 26.29 -23.93
N HIS A 195 -8.41 27.04 -23.75
CA HIS A 195 -7.42 27.26 -24.79
C HIS A 195 -6.68 25.96 -25.16
N PHE A 196 -6.21 25.19 -24.17
CA PHE A 196 -5.57 23.90 -24.45
C PHE A 196 -6.51 22.93 -25.17
N MET A 197 -7.76 22.80 -24.72
CA MET A 197 -8.71 21.89 -25.37
C MET A 197 -9.03 22.31 -26.80
N ARG A 198 -9.12 23.62 -27.08
CA ARG A 198 -9.35 24.11 -28.44
C ARG A 198 -8.18 23.86 -29.38
N ASP A 199 -6.97 23.78 -28.84
CA ASP A 199 -5.77 23.36 -29.58
C ASP A 199 -5.60 21.82 -29.62
N GLY A 200 -6.57 21.04 -29.13
CA GLY A 200 -6.54 19.58 -29.12
C GLY A 200 -5.62 18.97 -28.06
N THR A 201 -5.22 19.76 -27.07
CA THR A 201 -4.36 19.32 -25.98
C THR A 201 -5.18 18.60 -24.90
N ASN A 202 -4.70 17.43 -24.48
CA ASN A 202 -5.26 16.74 -23.32
C ASN A 202 -4.87 17.49 -22.03
N VAL A 203 -5.83 18.25 -21.48
CA VAL A 203 -5.63 19.06 -20.27
C VAL A 203 -5.31 18.21 -19.05
N TYR A 204 -5.91 17.03 -18.90
CA TYR A 204 -5.65 16.14 -17.77
C TYR A 204 -4.16 15.74 -17.73
N GLU A 205 -3.59 15.33 -18.86
CA GLU A 205 -2.18 14.97 -18.95
C GLU A 205 -1.24 16.17 -18.74
N ALA A 206 -1.59 17.35 -19.27
CA ALA A 206 -0.82 18.57 -19.03
C ALA A 206 -0.77 18.91 -17.53
N VAL A 207 -1.93 18.94 -16.86
CA VAL A 207 -2.02 19.21 -15.42
C VAL A 207 -1.31 18.14 -14.59
N ARG A 208 -1.42 16.86 -14.97
CA ARG A 208 -0.70 15.76 -14.31
C ARG A 208 0.81 15.99 -14.35
N SER A 209 1.35 16.31 -15.53
CA SER A 209 2.77 16.57 -15.73
C SER A 209 3.28 17.76 -14.90
N TYR A 210 2.50 18.84 -14.83
CA TYR A 210 2.84 20.03 -14.04
C TYR A 210 2.79 19.75 -12.54
N THR A 211 1.81 18.98 -12.10
CA THR A 211 1.64 18.61 -10.69
C THR A 211 2.78 17.72 -10.22
N ASP A 212 3.14 16.69 -11.01
CA ASP A 212 4.24 15.78 -10.69
C ASP A 212 5.61 16.50 -10.69
N ALA A 213 5.76 17.55 -11.50
CA ALA A 213 6.93 18.42 -11.47
C ALA A 213 6.92 19.45 -10.33
N GLY A 214 5.84 19.55 -9.54
CA GLY A 214 5.67 20.57 -8.49
C GLY A 214 5.48 21.99 -9.01
N ARG A 215 5.00 22.15 -10.25
CA ARG A 215 4.86 23.41 -10.99
C ARG A 215 3.41 23.82 -11.28
N MET A 216 2.40 23.08 -10.85
CA MET A 216 0.98 23.41 -11.05
C MET A 216 0.47 24.39 -9.98
N TYR A 217 0.17 25.65 -10.34
CA TYR A 217 -0.21 26.68 -9.34
C TYR A 217 -1.55 27.36 -9.58
N HIS A 218 -1.95 27.57 -10.84
CA HIS A 218 -3.08 28.45 -11.17
C HIS A 218 -3.94 27.88 -12.30
N PHE A 219 -5.21 28.24 -12.34
CA PHE A 219 -6.09 27.95 -13.46
C PHE A 219 -6.83 29.20 -13.93
N HIS A 220 -6.86 29.37 -15.24
CA HIS A 220 -7.95 30.03 -15.95
C HIS A 220 -9.01 28.97 -16.25
N PHE A 221 -9.95 28.83 -15.32
CA PHE A 221 -10.77 27.64 -15.20
C PHE A 221 -12.12 27.80 -15.89
N ARG A 222 -12.41 26.85 -16.77
CA ARG A 222 -13.64 26.72 -17.55
C ARG A 222 -13.75 25.29 -18.08
N ASP A 223 -14.89 24.94 -18.64
CA ASP A 223 -15.10 23.66 -19.32
C ASP A 223 -15.60 23.92 -20.73
N VAL A 224 -15.30 23.01 -21.65
CA VAL A 224 -15.67 23.12 -23.06
C VAL A 224 -16.28 21.83 -23.56
N ASP A 225 -17.30 21.92 -24.41
CA ASP A 225 -18.10 20.77 -24.85
C ASP A 225 -17.33 19.71 -25.65
N ARG A 226 -16.19 20.07 -26.25
CA ARG A 226 -15.33 19.17 -27.05
C ARG A 226 -13.87 19.66 -27.09
N CYS A 227 -12.96 18.74 -27.36
CA CYS A 227 -11.52 19.00 -27.48
C CYS A 227 -11.11 19.24 -28.95
N ASP A 228 -11.59 20.35 -29.52
CA ASP A 228 -11.19 20.84 -30.83
C ASP A 228 -11.46 22.35 -30.94
N LYS A 229 -11.00 22.96 -32.04
CA LYS A 229 -11.10 24.40 -32.29
C LYS A 229 -12.53 24.97 -32.24
N GLU A 230 -13.56 24.15 -32.41
CA GLU A 230 -14.97 24.54 -32.38
C GLU A 230 -15.58 24.43 -30.97
N GLY A 231 -14.78 24.02 -29.98
CA GLY A 231 -15.19 23.87 -28.59
C GLY A 231 -15.78 25.14 -28.00
N LYS A 232 -16.93 25.00 -27.34
CA LYS A 232 -17.68 26.11 -26.76
C LYS A 232 -17.69 25.99 -25.25
N ASP A 233 -17.59 27.14 -24.59
CA ASP A 233 -17.71 27.21 -23.15
C ASP A 233 -19.07 26.66 -22.68
N VAL A 234 -19.01 25.83 -21.64
CA VAL A 234 -20.13 25.23 -20.91
C VAL A 234 -19.86 25.31 -19.41
N ALA A 235 -20.89 25.06 -18.58
CA ALA A 235 -20.68 24.98 -17.14
C ALA A 235 -19.75 23.79 -16.81
N LEU A 236 -18.98 23.91 -15.73
CA LEU A 236 -18.11 22.82 -15.29
C LEU A 236 -18.89 21.51 -15.09
N GLY A 237 -18.37 20.42 -15.63
CA GLY A 237 -18.95 19.08 -15.52
C GLY A 237 -19.93 18.74 -16.65
N GLU A 238 -20.25 19.69 -17.53
CA GLU A 238 -21.03 19.46 -18.74
C GLU A 238 -20.15 19.26 -19.98
N GLY A 239 -18.85 19.58 -19.89
CA GLY A 239 -17.92 19.49 -21.00
C GLY A 239 -17.02 18.27 -20.98
N ALA A 240 -16.02 18.29 -21.87
CA ALA A 240 -15.12 17.19 -22.13
C ALA A 240 -13.77 17.32 -21.38
N ALA A 241 -13.60 18.31 -20.50
CA ALA A 241 -12.32 18.60 -19.83
C ALA A 241 -11.95 17.63 -18.70
N GLN A 242 -12.81 16.66 -18.36
CA GLN A 242 -12.59 15.70 -17.28
C GLN A 242 -12.32 16.39 -15.92
N ILE A 243 -13.11 17.43 -15.62
CA ILE A 243 -12.92 18.31 -14.45
C ILE A 243 -12.91 17.53 -13.13
N LYS A 244 -13.80 16.54 -12.98
CA LYS A 244 -13.89 15.73 -11.75
C LYS A 244 -12.60 14.95 -11.52
N GLU A 245 -12.13 14.25 -12.55
CA GLU A 245 -10.93 13.42 -12.53
C GLU A 245 -9.69 14.28 -12.23
N LEU A 246 -9.56 15.40 -12.94
CA LEU A 246 -8.47 16.35 -12.79
C LEU A 246 -8.38 16.92 -11.38
N LEU A 247 -9.49 17.42 -10.83
CA LEU A 247 -9.49 18.01 -9.50
C LEU A 247 -9.35 16.96 -8.39
N THR A 248 -9.86 15.75 -8.59
CA THR A 248 -9.63 14.62 -7.68
C THR A 248 -8.15 14.27 -7.63
N TYR A 249 -7.47 14.21 -8.78
CA TYR A 249 -6.03 13.96 -8.86
C TYR A 249 -5.21 15.02 -8.10
N LEU A 250 -5.50 16.31 -8.33
CA LEU A 250 -4.84 17.41 -7.62
C LEU A 250 -5.01 17.30 -6.11
N TYR A 251 -6.22 17.00 -5.68
CA TYR A 251 -6.55 16.82 -4.28
C TYR A 251 -5.78 15.66 -3.62
N GLU A 252 -5.68 14.51 -4.31
CA GLU A 252 -4.92 13.34 -3.83
C GLU A 252 -3.41 13.60 -3.76
N LYS A 253 -2.88 14.42 -4.67
CA LYS A 253 -1.48 14.87 -4.65
C LYS A 253 -1.21 15.99 -3.64
N GLY A 254 -2.25 16.51 -2.99
CA GLY A 254 -2.14 17.60 -2.02
C GLY A 254 -1.81 18.96 -2.67
N ALA A 255 -2.09 19.12 -3.97
CA ALA A 255 -1.91 20.39 -4.66
C ALA A 255 -2.99 21.40 -4.25
N THR A 256 -2.59 22.65 -4.06
CA THR A 256 -3.46 23.74 -3.58
C THR A 256 -3.52 24.89 -4.60
N PRO A 257 -4.14 24.68 -5.77
CA PRO A 257 -4.15 25.68 -6.83
C PRO A 257 -5.04 26.88 -6.48
N VAL A 258 -4.75 28.00 -7.14
CA VAL A 258 -5.70 29.09 -7.35
C VAL A 258 -6.55 28.75 -8.57
N ILE A 259 -7.86 28.82 -8.44
CA ILE A 259 -8.83 28.48 -9.49
C ILE A 259 -9.68 29.72 -9.72
N VAL A 260 -9.49 30.41 -10.84
CA VAL A 260 -10.34 31.56 -11.19
C VAL A 260 -11.17 31.26 -12.43
N PHE A 261 -12.48 31.51 -12.34
CA PHE A 261 -13.38 31.29 -13.46
C PHE A 261 -13.15 32.33 -14.55
N GLU A 262 -12.84 31.87 -15.75
CA GLU A 262 -12.71 32.72 -16.93
C GLU A 262 -13.61 32.21 -18.04
N TYR A 263 -14.71 32.91 -18.29
CA TYR A 263 -15.65 32.56 -19.35
C TYR A 263 -15.66 33.67 -20.40
N GLU A 264 -15.39 33.30 -21.65
CA GLU A 264 -15.23 34.25 -22.76
C GLU A 264 -16.43 34.24 -23.71
N ARG A 265 -17.45 33.45 -23.38
CA ARG A 265 -18.71 33.33 -24.11
C ARG A 265 -19.84 34.03 -23.37
N ASP A 266 -20.78 34.60 -24.13
CA ASP A 266 -21.99 35.24 -23.62
C ASP A 266 -21.66 36.31 -22.55
N GLN A 267 -20.67 37.16 -22.82
CA GLN A 267 -20.14 38.16 -21.89
C GLN A 267 -21.15 39.24 -21.42
N ASP A 268 -22.34 39.30 -22.03
CA ASP A 268 -23.47 40.09 -21.50
C ASP A 268 -24.11 39.44 -20.27
N GLU A 269 -23.98 38.12 -20.13
CA GLU A 269 -24.48 37.29 -19.04
C GLU A 269 -23.31 36.58 -18.31
N PRO A 270 -22.39 37.32 -17.68
CA PRO A 270 -21.12 36.78 -17.14
C PRO A 270 -21.33 35.69 -16.08
N LEU A 271 -22.50 35.65 -15.45
CA LEU A 271 -22.85 34.68 -14.41
C LEU A 271 -23.47 33.39 -14.95
N LYS A 272 -23.80 33.31 -16.25
CA LYS A 272 -24.50 32.19 -16.89
C LYS A 272 -23.79 30.86 -16.65
N TYR A 273 -22.48 30.84 -16.83
CA TYR A 273 -21.66 29.65 -16.64
C TYR A 273 -20.96 29.62 -15.27
N VAL A 274 -20.63 30.78 -14.71
CA VAL A 274 -19.96 30.87 -13.40
C VAL A 274 -20.85 30.30 -12.30
N THR A 275 -22.13 30.67 -12.25
CA THR A 275 -23.05 30.24 -11.19
C THR A 275 -23.19 28.72 -11.07
N PRO A 276 -23.55 27.97 -12.14
CA PRO A 276 -23.61 26.51 -12.06
C PRO A 276 -22.24 25.88 -11.77
N SER A 277 -21.15 26.47 -12.28
CA SER A 277 -19.79 25.98 -12.05
C SER A 277 -19.33 26.11 -10.59
N VAL A 278 -19.70 27.19 -9.90
CA VAL A 278 -19.50 27.34 -8.45
C VAL A 278 -20.25 26.25 -7.71
N GLY A 279 -21.50 25.98 -8.09
CA GLY A 279 -22.30 24.89 -7.52
C GLY A 279 -21.66 23.52 -7.71
N TYR A 280 -21.16 23.23 -8.91
CA TYR A 280 -20.44 22.00 -9.24
C TYR A 280 -19.18 21.83 -8.40
N LEU A 281 -18.30 22.83 -8.34
CA LEU A 281 -17.11 22.77 -7.50
C LEU A 281 -17.46 22.63 -6.03
N HIS A 282 -18.51 23.32 -5.56
CA HIS A 282 -18.93 23.23 -4.17
C HIS A 282 -19.34 21.80 -3.80
N GLN A 283 -20.12 21.15 -4.66
CA GLN A 283 -20.51 19.76 -4.49
C GLN A 283 -19.29 18.83 -4.53
N LEU A 284 -18.39 19.01 -5.50
CA LEU A 284 -17.17 18.20 -5.62
C LEU A 284 -16.25 18.37 -4.41
N SER A 285 -16.05 19.60 -3.92
CA SER A 285 -15.24 19.87 -2.73
C SER A 285 -15.83 19.20 -1.48
N LYS A 286 -17.16 19.17 -1.34
CA LYS A 286 -17.85 18.42 -0.28
C LYS A 286 -17.71 16.91 -0.44
N GLU A 287 -17.75 16.39 -1.66
CA GLU A 287 -17.50 14.97 -1.94
C GLU A 287 -16.08 14.59 -1.54
N LEU A 288 -15.07 15.34 -2.00
CA LEU A 288 -13.65 15.09 -1.72
C LEU A 288 -13.32 15.26 -0.23
N PHE A 289 -13.82 16.33 0.39
CA PHE A 289 -13.62 16.58 1.81
C PHE A 289 -14.46 15.65 2.68
N GLY A 290 -15.66 15.28 2.25
CA GLY A 290 -16.50 14.25 2.85
C GLY A 290 -15.77 12.91 2.84
N ASN A 291 -15.17 12.53 1.72
CA ASN A 291 -14.31 11.36 1.57
C ASN A 291 -13.04 11.46 2.43
N ARG A 292 -12.48 12.67 2.63
CA ARG A 292 -11.39 12.91 3.59
C ARG A 292 -11.84 12.82 5.03
N ARG A 293 -13.04 13.28 5.35
CA ARG A 293 -13.62 13.22 6.70
C ARG A 293 -14.12 11.83 7.00
N THR A 294 -14.63 11.04 6.07
CA THR A 294 -14.82 9.60 6.28
C THR A 294 -13.47 8.91 6.43
N LYS A 295 -12.43 9.32 5.68
CA LYS A 295 -11.03 8.91 5.90
C LYS A 295 -10.42 9.36 7.26
N ASN A 296 -10.77 10.55 7.76
CA ASN A 296 -10.18 11.14 8.98
C ASN A 296 -11.06 11.01 10.25
N SER A 297 -12.36 10.79 10.12
CA SER A 297 -13.33 10.60 11.22
C SER A 297 -13.64 9.12 11.48
N ASN A 298 -13.29 8.23 10.55
CA ASN A 298 -13.11 6.83 10.87
C ASN A 298 -11.82 6.66 11.68
N LYS A 299 -11.97 6.79 13.00
CA LYS A 299 -10.97 6.43 14.04
C LYS A 299 -10.50 4.95 14.00
N ASN A 300 -10.79 4.21 12.92
CA ASN A 300 -10.46 2.80 12.67
C ASN A 300 -10.21 2.57 11.16
N GLU A 301 -9.40 3.38 10.48
CA GLU A 301 -9.15 3.10 9.06
C GLU A 301 -8.24 1.90 8.82
N THR A 302 -8.70 1.10 7.87
CA THR A 302 -7.97 0.03 7.22
C THR A 302 -6.74 0.56 6.50
N VAL A 303 -5.55 0.11 6.88
CA VAL A 303 -4.31 0.43 6.15
C VAL A 303 -4.22 -0.49 4.93
N LYS A 304 -4.40 0.06 3.72
CA LYS A 304 -4.15 -0.69 2.47
C LYS A 304 -2.68 -0.60 2.05
N LEU A 305 -2.06 -1.76 1.87
CA LEU A 305 -0.70 -2.00 1.43
C LEU A 305 -0.76 -2.57 0.01
N TRP A 306 -0.72 -1.68 -0.98
CA TRP A 306 -0.83 -2.03 -2.39
C TRP A 306 0.45 -2.64 -2.95
N ALA A 307 0.31 -3.58 -3.87
CA ALA A 307 1.43 -4.20 -4.59
C ALA A 307 2.36 -3.18 -5.26
N GLN A 308 1.83 -2.08 -5.81
CA GLN A 308 2.63 -1.02 -6.43
C GLN A 308 3.64 -0.37 -5.48
N ASN A 309 3.37 -0.40 -4.17
CA ASN A 309 4.20 0.18 -3.11
C ASN A 309 5.05 -0.87 -2.37
N ALA A 310 4.98 -2.13 -2.81
CA ALA A 310 5.72 -3.21 -2.16
C ALA A 310 7.20 -3.18 -2.53
N ARG A 311 8.05 -3.55 -1.57
CA ARG A 311 9.41 -4.00 -1.83
C ARG A 311 9.41 -5.51 -1.97
N THR A 312 10.11 -6.02 -2.96
CA THR A 312 10.20 -7.46 -3.23
C THR A 312 11.65 -7.94 -3.18
N GLU A 313 11.87 -9.13 -2.64
CA GLU A 313 13.18 -9.80 -2.57
C GLU A 313 13.12 -11.18 -3.25
N GLY A 314 14.28 -11.74 -3.61
CA GLY A 314 14.35 -13.07 -4.21
C GLY A 314 13.82 -13.17 -5.65
N GLY A 315 13.82 -12.05 -6.39
CA GLY A 315 13.45 -12.03 -7.82
C GLY A 315 11.96 -11.87 -8.12
N LEU A 316 11.13 -11.64 -7.10
CA LEU A 316 9.71 -11.30 -7.25
C LEU A 316 9.52 -9.98 -8.01
N LYS A 317 8.55 -9.94 -8.94
CA LYS A 317 8.28 -8.80 -9.81
C LYS A 317 6.89 -8.23 -9.56
N VAL A 318 6.79 -6.91 -9.62
CA VAL A 318 5.53 -6.15 -9.61
C VAL A 318 5.18 -5.78 -11.05
N TYR A 319 4.07 -6.28 -11.54
CA TYR A 319 3.55 -6.02 -12.89
C TYR A 319 2.41 -4.98 -12.85
N ASP A 320 2.05 -4.45 -14.03
CA ASP A 320 0.88 -3.58 -14.25
C ASP A 320 0.80 -2.33 -13.34
N LYS A 321 1.95 -1.70 -13.09
CA LYS A 321 2.09 -0.53 -12.20
C LYS A 321 1.23 0.67 -12.61
N ASP A 322 0.87 0.77 -13.88
CA ASP A 322 0.10 1.88 -14.44
C ASP A 322 -1.43 1.60 -14.47
N THR A 323 -1.87 0.44 -13.99
CA THR A 323 -3.30 0.09 -13.81
C THR A 323 -3.58 -0.47 -12.40
N LEU A 324 -3.69 -1.80 -12.24
CA LEU A 324 -3.86 -2.47 -10.96
C LEU A 324 -2.68 -3.40 -10.70
N ALA A 325 -1.65 -2.85 -10.05
CA ALA A 325 -0.40 -3.56 -9.84
C ALA A 325 -0.61 -4.88 -9.10
N THR A 326 0.14 -5.91 -9.51
CA THR A 326 0.10 -7.22 -8.90
C THR A 326 1.50 -7.79 -8.75
N ILE A 327 1.78 -8.43 -7.61
CA ILE A 327 3.01 -9.19 -7.39
C ILE A 327 2.78 -10.61 -7.86
N HIS A 328 3.60 -11.05 -8.82
CA HIS A 328 3.52 -12.37 -9.44
C HIS A 328 4.84 -13.14 -9.32
N GLY A 329 4.79 -14.42 -9.66
CA GLY A 329 5.97 -15.27 -9.79
C GLY A 329 6.53 -15.75 -8.44
N TRP A 330 5.66 -15.84 -7.43
CA TRP A 330 6.01 -16.32 -6.11
C TRP A 330 6.06 -17.86 -6.12
N ASN A 331 7.26 -18.41 -6.16
CA ASN A 331 7.48 -19.85 -6.35
C ASN A 331 8.54 -20.43 -5.39
N ASN A 332 9.03 -19.65 -4.44
CA ASN A 332 9.96 -20.10 -3.41
C ASN A 332 9.69 -19.40 -2.06
N THR A 333 9.89 -20.11 -0.96
CA THR A 333 9.77 -19.63 0.42
C THR A 333 10.87 -18.65 0.85
N ASP A 334 11.98 -18.58 0.10
CA ASP A 334 13.03 -17.57 0.28
C ASP A 334 12.63 -16.17 -0.21
N GLN A 335 11.54 -16.06 -0.97
CA GLN A 335 11.06 -14.79 -1.52
C GLN A 335 10.20 -14.03 -0.50
N LEU A 336 10.36 -12.71 -0.47
CA LEU A 336 9.75 -11.83 0.51
C LEU A 336 9.04 -10.65 -0.16
N ILE A 337 7.88 -10.29 0.38
CA ILE A 337 7.18 -9.05 0.05
C ILE A 337 7.12 -8.20 1.32
N SER A 338 7.45 -6.92 1.24
CA SER A 338 7.40 -6.01 2.39
C SER A 338 6.87 -4.63 2.08
N TRP A 339 6.29 -3.99 3.11
CA TRP A 339 5.83 -2.61 3.08
C TRP A 339 6.24 -1.91 4.37
N ASN A 340 6.74 -0.68 4.27
CA ASN A 340 6.80 0.22 5.43
C ASN A 340 5.47 0.98 5.51
N THR A 341 4.86 1.00 6.69
CA THR A 341 3.66 1.79 6.95
C THR A 341 3.66 2.33 8.37
N PHE A 342 2.94 3.43 8.60
CA PHE A 342 2.66 3.90 9.96
C PHE A 342 1.39 3.22 10.48
N SER A 343 1.45 2.61 11.66
CA SER A 343 0.28 1.98 12.30
C SER A 343 0.20 2.34 13.77
N LYS A 344 -1.03 2.35 14.31
CA LYS A 344 -1.25 2.56 15.74
C LYS A 344 -1.14 1.23 16.48
N LYS A 345 -0.83 1.31 17.78
CA LYS A 345 -0.95 0.16 18.67
C LYS A 345 -2.39 -0.37 18.64
N GLY A 346 -2.59 -1.66 18.40
CA GLY A 346 -3.91 -2.28 18.36
C GLY A 346 -3.94 -3.65 17.70
N ASN A 347 -5.13 -4.24 17.58
CA ASN A 347 -5.35 -5.47 16.81
C ASN A 347 -5.90 -5.10 15.43
N TYR A 348 -5.46 -5.83 14.42
CA TYR A 348 -5.83 -5.59 13.03
C TYR A 348 -6.19 -6.92 12.35
N ILE A 349 -7.38 -7.00 11.74
CA ILE A 349 -7.66 -8.08 10.78
C ILE A 349 -6.75 -7.84 9.58
N VAL A 350 -6.02 -8.88 9.20
CA VAL A 350 -5.21 -8.88 8.00
C VAL A 350 -6.03 -9.49 6.87
N ARG A 351 -6.42 -8.67 5.90
CA ARG A 351 -7.17 -9.10 4.71
C ARG A 351 -6.28 -9.02 3.48
N MET A 352 -6.21 -10.09 2.70
CA MET A 352 -5.41 -10.13 1.48
C MET A 352 -6.32 -10.22 0.26
N LYS A 353 -6.02 -9.45 -0.78
CA LYS A 353 -6.61 -9.59 -2.11
C LYS A 353 -5.63 -10.33 -3.01
N TYR A 354 -5.99 -11.53 -3.44
CA TYR A 354 -5.08 -12.43 -4.15
C TYR A 354 -5.80 -13.35 -5.15
N ALA A 355 -5.01 -14.03 -6.00
CA ALA A 355 -5.44 -15.17 -6.81
C ALA A 355 -4.46 -16.34 -6.61
N GLU A 356 -4.99 -17.55 -6.42
CA GLU A 356 -4.22 -18.79 -6.40
C GLU A 356 -5.15 -19.98 -6.68
N PRO A 357 -5.06 -20.67 -7.82
CA PRO A 357 -5.95 -21.78 -8.14
C PRO A 357 -5.67 -23.07 -7.38
N TYR A 358 -4.49 -23.16 -6.76
CA TYR A 358 -4.02 -24.38 -6.12
C TYR A 358 -4.25 -24.35 -4.61
N GLN A 359 -4.49 -25.52 -4.03
CA GLN A 359 -4.72 -25.66 -2.59
C GLN A 359 -3.41 -25.95 -1.83
N GLY A 360 -3.41 -25.66 -0.53
CA GLY A 360 -2.39 -26.15 0.40
C GLY A 360 -1.14 -25.29 0.48
N SER A 361 -1.10 -24.12 -0.15
CA SER A 361 -0.07 -23.12 0.13
C SER A 361 -0.31 -22.47 1.49
N ALA A 362 0.77 -22.02 2.14
CA ALA A 362 0.69 -21.27 3.39
C ALA A 362 1.73 -20.15 3.43
N LEU A 363 1.37 -19.08 4.14
CA LEU A 363 2.23 -17.92 4.31
C LEU A 363 2.17 -17.38 5.74
N THR A 364 3.13 -16.51 6.02
CA THR A 364 3.19 -15.71 7.24
C THR A 364 3.08 -14.22 6.94
N VAL A 365 2.35 -13.51 7.80
CA VAL A 365 2.33 -12.05 7.87
C VAL A 365 3.08 -11.65 9.14
N THR A 366 4.13 -10.84 9.01
CA THR A 366 4.88 -10.32 10.14
C THR A 366 4.64 -8.83 10.29
N ALA A 367 4.42 -8.37 11.52
CA ALA A 367 4.34 -6.97 11.90
C ALA A 367 5.15 -6.75 13.17
N GLY A 368 6.34 -6.16 13.06
CA GLY A 368 7.25 -5.99 14.18
C GLY A 368 7.70 -7.33 14.77
N GLN A 369 7.39 -7.60 16.04
CA GLN A 369 7.71 -8.85 16.73
C GLN A 369 6.54 -9.84 16.79
N GLN A 370 5.50 -9.64 15.96
CA GLN A 370 4.33 -10.49 15.89
C GLN A 370 4.24 -11.15 14.50
N GLN A 371 3.83 -12.40 14.47
CA GLN A 371 3.64 -13.17 13.25
C GLN A 371 2.30 -13.90 13.27
N LEU A 372 1.56 -13.80 12.16
CA LEU A 372 0.37 -14.57 11.84
C LEU A 372 0.73 -15.57 10.74
N ALA A 373 0.25 -16.81 10.82
CA ALA A 373 0.42 -17.80 9.76
C ALA A 373 -0.93 -18.38 9.34
N THR A 374 -1.13 -18.62 8.05
CA THR A 374 -2.39 -19.16 7.54
C THR A 374 -2.19 -20.01 6.29
N LEU A 375 -3.08 -20.98 6.11
CA LEU A 375 -3.31 -21.62 4.81
C LEU A 375 -4.08 -20.66 3.92
N ILE A 376 -3.77 -20.68 2.62
CA ILE A 376 -4.50 -19.91 1.62
C ILE A 376 -5.58 -20.77 0.99
N GLN A 377 -6.77 -20.18 0.83
CA GLN A 377 -7.90 -20.83 0.17
C GLN A 377 -7.78 -20.67 -1.35
N PRO A 378 -8.02 -21.71 -2.14
CA PRO A 378 -7.90 -21.61 -3.60
C PRO A 378 -8.97 -20.68 -4.20
N THR A 379 -8.60 -19.93 -5.22
CA THR A 379 -9.50 -19.22 -6.15
C THR A 379 -9.82 -20.12 -7.34
N ASN A 380 -10.74 -19.71 -8.21
CA ASN A 380 -11.11 -20.54 -9.36
C ASN A 380 -10.01 -20.60 -10.43
N ASN A 381 -9.26 -19.52 -10.62
CA ASN A 381 -8.16 -19.37 -11.57
C ASN A 381 -7.32 -18.11 -11.23
N TRP A 382 -6.21 -17.92 -11.95
CA TRP A 382 -5.29 -16.78 -11.78
C TRP A 382 -5.89 -15.41 -12.14
N ASN A 383 -7.02 -15.35 -12.85
CA ASN A 383 -7.68 -14.10 -13.22
C ASN A 383 -8.78 -13.69 -12.22
N GLU A 384 -9.14 -14.55 -11.28
CA GLU A 384 -10.20 -14.29 -10.30
C GLU A 384 -9.62 -13.96 -8.93
N TYR A 385 -9.49 -12.66 -8.66
CA TYR A 385 -9.02 -12.16 -7.37
C TYR A 385 -10.12 -12.17 -6.33
N ARG A 386 -9.81 -12.67 -5.13
CA ARG A 386 -10.71 -12.67 -3.98
C ARG A 386 -10.06 -11.98 -2.79
N GLU A 387 -10.89 -11.47 -1.89
CA GLU A 387 -10.44 -10.99 -0.59
C GLU A 387 -10.67 -12.09 0.46
N MET A 388 -9.66 -12.37 1.28
CA MET A 388 -9.74 -13.30 2.42
C MET A 388 -9.15 -12.68 3.67
N ASP A 389 -9.84 -12.85 4.79
CA ASP A 389 -9.28 -12.55 6.12
C ASP A 389 -8.33 -13.69 6.53
N LEU A 390 -7.06 -13.34 6.69
CA LEU A 390 -5.98 -14.25 7.06
C LEU A 390 -5.92 -14.50 8.58
N GLY A 391 -6.51 -13.61 9.37
CA GLY A 391 -6.49 -13.62 10.83
C GLY A 391 -6.25 -12.23 11.42
N VAL A 392 -5.96 -12.16 12.72
CA VAL A 392 -5.82 -10.91 13.46
C VAL A 392 -4.39 -10.75 13.99
N ILE A 393 -3.69 -9.71 13.58
CA ILE A 393 -2.34 -9.38 14.05
C ILE A 393 -2.36 -8.28 15.10
N ASN A 394 -1.59 -8.45 16.18
CA ASN A 394 -1.36 -7.39 17.16
C ASN A 394 -0.18 -6.52 16.72
N ILE A 395 -0.35 -5.20 16.76
CA ILE A 395 0.72 -4.22 16.65
C ILE A 395 0.95 -3.63 18.05
N PRO A 396 2.10 -3.89 18.68
CA PRO A 396 2.29 -3.60 20.11
C PRO A 396 2.59 -2.12 20.41
N VAL A 397 3.09 -1.38 19.41
CA VAL A 397 3.52 0.01 19.54
C VAL A 397 3.03 0.84 18.37
N THR A 398 2.72 2.12 18.61
CA THR A 398 2.40 3.08 17.54
C THR A 398 3.68 3.57 16.90
N GLY A 399 3.78 3.54 15.58
CA GLY A 399 4.95 4.02 14.85
C GLY A 399 5.02 3.49 13.42
N GLU A 400 6.14 3.75 12.76
CA GLU A 400 6.49 3.04 11.53
C GLU A 400 6.76 1.57 11.82
N ILE A 401 6.18 0.70 11.01
CA ILE A 401 6.30 -0.75 11.12
C ILE A 401 6.51 -1.34 9.74
N ASP A 402 7.40 -2.33 9.69
CA ASP A 402 7.60 -3.13 8.49
C ASP A 402 6.63 -4.32 8.52
N ILE A 403 5.78 -4.40 7.52
CA ILE A 403 4.83 -5.50 7.31
C ILE A 403 5.41 -6.41 6.25
N LYS A 404 5.59 -7.68 6.57
CA LYS A 404 6.22 -8.67 5.67
C LYS A 404 5.28 -9.82 5.39
N LEU A 405 5.26 -10.27 4.14
CA LEU A 405 4.63 -11.50 3.69
C LEU A 405 5.71 -12.46 3.22
N GLN A 406 5.75 -13.66 3.80
CA GLN A 406 6.69 -14.72 3.44
C GLN A 406 5.95 -16.06 3.30
N GLY A 407 6.18 -16.76 2.20
CA GLY A 407 5.66 -18.11 2.00
C GLY A 407 6.40 -19.10 2.88
N ILE A 408 5.68 -20.05 3.46
CA ILE A 408 6.27 -21.12 4.27
C ILE A 408 6.07 -22.51 3.67
N GLN A 409 5.13 -22.63 2.72
CA GLN A 409 4.74 -23.88 2.09
C GLN A 409 4.12 -23.56 0.73
N LEU A 410 4.66 -24.14 -0.35
CA LEU A 410 4.07 -24.02 -1.70
C LEU A 410 2.75 -24.79 -1.80
N SER A 411 1.92 -24.48 -2.79
CA SER A 411 0.72 -25.26 -3.06
C SER A 411 1.00 -26.67 -3.59
N LEU A 412 0.00 -27.54 -3.42
CA LEU A 412 0.05 -28.96 -3.73
C LEU A 412 -0.26 -29.22 -5.21
N ALA A 413 0.53 -30.08 -5.83
CA ALA A 413 0.23 -30.71 -7.12
C ALA A 413 0.46 -32.21 -7.07
N LYS A 414 -0.16 -32.95 -8.00
CA LYS A 414 0.12 -34.37 -8.17
C LYS A 414 1.41 -34.56 -8.97
N ASP A 415 2.33 -35.35 -8.44
CA ASP A 415 3.51 -35.81 -9.18
C ASP A 415 3.13 -36.87 -10.24
N GLU A 416 4.11 -37.34 -11.00
CA GLU A 416 3.93 -38.36 -12.04
C GLU A 416 3.36 -39.68 -11.51
N LYS A 417 3.51 -39.93 -10.20
CA LYS A 417 2.99 -41.11 -9.50
C LYS A 417 1.63 -40.84 -8.83
N GLY A 418 1.06 -39.65 -9.04
CA GLY A 418 -0.23 -39.24 -8.48
C GLY A 418 -0.18 -38.77 -7.03
N ARG A 419 1.01 -38.66 -6.41
CA ARG A 419 1.19 -38.25 -5.01
C ARG A 419 1.16 -36.73 -4.90
N LEU A 420 0.57 -36.21 -3.83
CA LEU A 420 0.53 -34.77 -3.59
C LEU A 420 1.88 -34.27 -3.07
N VAL A 421 2.48 -33.33 -3.78
CA VAL A 421 3.78 -32.72 -3.47
C VAL A 421 3.66 -31.19 -3.50
N HIS A 422 4.41 -30.50 -2.64
CA HIS A 422 4.47 -29.04 -2.62
C HIS A 422 5.39 -28.52 -3.73
N LYS A 423 4.83 -27.96 -4.81
CA LYS A 423 5.61 -27.66 -6.02
C LYS A 423 5.15 -26.46 -6.85
N GLU A 424 3.88 -26.09 -6.80
CA GLU A 424 3.33 -25.13 -7.77
C GLU A 424 3.76 -23.69 -7.51
N ALA A 425 3.07 -23.01 -6.60
CA ALA A 425 3.24 -21.58 -6.41
C ALA A 425 2.76 -21.11 -5.03
N LEU A 426 2.92 -19.82 -4.80
CA LEU A 426 2.25 -19.02 -3.78
C LEU A 426 1.35 -18.01 -4.49
N PRO A 427 0.45 -17.31 -3.75
CA PRO A 427 -0.55 -16.45 -4.37
C PRO A 427 0.02 -15.26 -5.15
N ASP A 428 -0.68 -14.87 -6.19
CA ASP A 428 -0.53 -13.53 -6.79
C ASP A 428 -1.21 -12.50 -5.88
N VAL A 429 -0.51 -11.43 -5.50
CA VAL A 429 -0.99 -10.48 -4.47
C VAL A 429 -1.19 -9.09 -5.06
N GLN A 430 -2.41 -8.55 -4.92
CA GLN A 430 -2.73 -7.16 -5.29
C GLN A 430 -2.60 -6.20 -4.10
N CYS A 431 -3.08 -6.60 -2.93
CA CYS A 431 -2.91 -5.81 -1.71
C CYS A 431 -3.09 -6.62 -0.45
N LEU A 432 -2.47 -6.14 0.63
CA LEU A 432 -2.82 -6.49 2.01
C LEU A 432 -3.57 -5.32 2.65
N SER A 433 -4.52 -5.57 3.52
CA SER A 433 -5.30 -4.57 4.24
C SER A 433 -5.24 -4.87 5.74
N LEU A 434 -4.81 -3.91 6.56
CA LEU A 434 -4.83 -4.02 8.02
C LEU A 434 -6.04 -3.27 8.55
N ILE A 435 -7.11 -3.98 8.91
CA ILE A 435 -8.39 -3.41 9.35
C ILE A 435 -8.41 -3.39 10.88
N PRO A 436 -8.41 -2.23 11.56
CA PRO A 436 -8.47 -2.18 13.02
C PRO A 436 -9.67 -2.96 13.58
N THR A 437 -9.43 -3.79 14.59
CA THR A 437 -10.47 -4.65 15.19
C THR A 437 -10.35 -4.71 16.72
N LYS A 438 -11.44 -5.10 17.38
CA LYS A 438 -11.46 -5.46 18.80
C LYS A 438 -11.30 -6.98 19.02
N GLU A 439 -11.29 -7.77 17.95
CA GLU A 439 -11.08 -9.21 18.03
C GLU A 439 -9.71 -9.53 18.64
N LYS A 440 -9.63 -10.67 19.32
CA LYS A 440 -8.39 -11.13 19.93
C LYS A 440 -7.41 -11.50 18.81
N ALA A 441 -6.16 -11.05 18.96
CA ALA A 441 -5.10 -11.41 18.01
C ALA A 441 -4.91 -12.94 17.95
N THR A 442 -4.80 -13.44 16.72
CA THR A 442 -4.40 -14.81 16.40
C THR A 442 -2.91 -14.89 16.06
N SER A 443 -2.21 -13.76 15.92
CA SER A 443 -0.76 -13.70 15.81
C SER A 443 -0.05 -14.12 17.09
N THR A 444 1.14 -14.70 16.93
CA THR A 444 2.05 -15.08 18.02
C THR A 444 3.33 -14.23 18.00
N PRO A 445 3.97 -13.99 19.15
CA PRO A 445 5.31 -13.38 19.19
C PRO A 445 6.32 -14.16 18.36
N MET A 446 7.29 -13.50 17.73
CA MET A 446 8.33 -14.20 16.95
C MET A 446 9.37 -14.90 17.83
N ASP A 447 9.53 -14.45 19.08
CA ASP A 447 10.47 -15.00 20.04
C ASP A 447 9.85 -16.10 20.93
N ILE A 448 8.85 -16.82 20.42
CA ILE A 448 8.13 -17.90 21.11
C ILE A 448 9.05 -18.89 21.84
N LEU A 449 10.25 -19.14 21.31
CA LEU A 449 11.20 -20.07 21.90
C LEU A 449 11.82 -19.56 23.21
N LYS A 450 11.83 -18.25 23.48
CA LYS A 450 12.34 -17.71 24.77
C LYS A 450 11.40 -18.01 25.94
N GLY A 451 10.13 -18.28 25.65
CA GLY A 451 9.10 -18.51 26.65
C GLY A 451 9.07 -19.93 27.21
N PHE A 452 9.92 -20.84 26.73
CA PHE A 452 9.84 -22.26 27.05
C PHE A 452 10.03 -22.55 28.53
N LYS A 453 9.05 -23.23 29.11
CA LYS A 453 9.02 -23.69 30.52
C LYS A 453 8.75 -25.18 30.58
N GLY A 454 9.47 -25.93 29.76
CA GLY A 454 9.37 -27.38 29.68
C GLY A 454 9.67 -28.09 31.00
N LYS A 455 9.06 -29.26 31.15
CA LYS A 455 9.42 -30.22 32.19
C LYS A 455 10.10 -31.41 31.54
N PRO A 456 11.04 -32.08 32.22
CA PRO A 456 11.62 -33.32 31.71
C PRO A 456 10.53 -34.34 31.39
N LEU A 457 10.51 -34.80 30.14
CA LEU A 457 9.72 -35.96 29.71
C LEU A 457 10.47 -37.26 29.99
N PHE A 458 11.80 -37.20 29.99
CA PHE A 458 12.67 -38.28 30.43
C PHE A 458 13.41 -37.87 31.70
N ASN A 459 13.47 -38.77 32.69
CA ASN A 459 14.08 -38.49 33.98
C ASN A 459 15.59 -38.81 34.06
N GLY A 460 16.19 -39.27 32.96
CA GLY A 460 17.62 -39.62 32.91
C GLY A 460 17.99 -40.95 33.56
N LYS A 461 17.03 -41.70 34.14
CA LYS A 461 17.32 -42.85 35.00
C LYS A 461 16.52 -44.11 34.68
N THR A 462 15.26 -43.95 34.30
CA THR A 462 14.33 -45.08 34.12
C THR A 462 13.41 -44.81 32.93
N PHE A 463 12.88 -45.86 32.32
CA PHE A 463 11.83 -45.76 31.29
C PHE A 463 10.45 -45.35 31.82
N LYS A 464 10.31 -44.87 33.06
CA LYS A 464 9.03 -44.39 33.59
C LYS A 464 8.46 -43.29 32.67
N GLY A 465 7.24 -43.48 32.16
CA GLY A 465 6.62 -42.58 31.20
C GLY A 465 6.83 -42.97 29.74
N TRP A 466 7.54 -44.08 29.49
CA TRP A 466 7.90 -44.61 28.18
C TRP A 466 7.62 -46.11 28.10
N THR A 467 7.07 -46.53 26.96
CA THR A 467 6.72 -47.92 26.67
C THR A 467 7.25 -48.27 25.28
N GLY A 468 7.89 -49.44 25.13
CA GLY A 468 8.24 -49.97 23.82
C GLY A 468 6.98 -50.23 22.99
N ASN A 469 6.95 -49.79 21.73
CA ASN A 469 5.72 -49.81 20.94
C ASN A 469 5.13 -51.23 20.79
N ASN A 470 6.00 -52.23 20.56
CA ASN A 470 5.67 -53.66 20.59
C ASN A 470 6.09 -54.34 21.91
N GLY A 471 5.87 -53.64 23.04
CA GLY A 471 6.20 -54.12 24.38
C GLY A 471 7.67 -54.50 24.54
N ASP A 472 7.92 -55.66 25.16
CA ASP A 472 9.26 -56.17 25.46
C ASP A 472 10.12 -56.38 24.21
N ASN A 473 9.53 -56.58 23.02
CA ASN A 473 10.29 -56.74 21.79
C ASN A 473 10.97 -55.44 21.38
N SER A 474 10.25 -54.33 21.43
CA SER A 474 10.85 -53.01 21.18
C SER A 474 11.81 -52.62 22.30
N MET A 475 11.48 -52.92 23.56
CA MET A 475 12.35 -52.59 24.70
C MET A 475 13.75 -53.19 24.60
N LYS A 476 13.95 -54.33 23.93
CA LYS A 476 15.28 -54.94 23.72
C LYS A 476 16.26 -54.04 22.96
N TRP A 477 15.73 -53.10 22.18
CA TRP A 477 16.53 -52.16 21.38
C TRP A 477 16.76 -50.83 22.07
N PHE A 478 16.20 -50.62 23.27
CA PHE A 478 16.37 -49.38 24.02
C PHE A 478 17.06 -49.64 25.35
N ARG A 479 18.04 -48.79 25.67
CA ARG A 479 18.74 -48.79 26.95
C ARG A 479 18.99 -47.37 27.44
N ILE A 480 19.35 -47.23 28.71
CA ILE A 480 19.67 -45.95 29.32
C ILE A 480 21.14 -45.96 29.71
N GLU A 481 21.90 -45.01 29.16
CA GLU A 481 23.32 -44.81 29.46
C GLU A 481 23.60 -43.32 29.59
N GLU A 482 24.38 -42.94 30.61
CA GLU A 482 24.80 -41.55 30.84
C GLU A 482 23.67 -40.49 30.81
N GLY A 483 22.48 -40.88 31.28
CA GLY A 483 21.32 -39.98 31.28
C GLY A 483 20.66 -39.77 29.92
N ALA A 484 20.99 -40.59 28.91
CA ALA A 484 20.40 -40.62 27.59
C ALA A 484 19.65 -41.93 27.35
N ILE A 485 18.65 -41.89 26.47
CA ILE A 485 18.03 -43.09 25.89
C ILE A 485 18.80 -43.42 24.60
N ILE A 486 19.32 -44.62 24.50
CA ILE A 486 19.97 -45.14 23.31
C ILE A 486 19.03 -46.15 22.66
N GLY A 487 18.65 -45.91 21.41
CA GLY A 487 17.97 -46.87 20.55
C GLY A 487 18.95 -47.50 19.56
N GLY A 488 18.90 -48.81 19.39
CA GLY A 488 19.72 -49.56 18.43
C GLY A 488 20.93 -50.26 19.04
N SER A 489 21.87 -50.66 18.19
CA SER A 489 23.09 -51.38 18.55
C SER A 489 24.21 -51.13 17.55
N ILE A 490 25.44 -50.96 18.00
CA ILE A 490 26.64 -50.95 17.15
C ILE A 490 27.17 -52.36 16.79
N GLU A 491 26.61 -53.42 17.38
CA GLU A 491 27.08 -54.80 17.16
C GLU A 491 26.18 -55.60 16.23
N LYS A 492 24.89 -55.24 16.16
CA LYS A 492 23.86 -56.02 15.45
C LYS A 492 23.02 -55.11 14.57
N ASP A 493 22.69 -55.63 13.39
CA ASP A 493 21.72 -55.02 12.51
C ASP A 493 20.33 -55.00 13.17
N ILE A 494 19.61 -53.91 12.94
CA ILE A 494 18.29 -53.66 13.48
C ILE A 494 17.28 -54.31 12.51
N PRO A 495 16.53 -55.35 12.93
CA PRO A 495 15.74 -56.18 12.03
C PRO A 495 14.44 -55.55 11.58
N LYS A 496 13.93 -54.56 12.31
CA LYS A 496 12.65 -53.86 12.10
C LYS A 496 12.73 -52.45 12.66
N ASN A 497 11.84 -51.57 12.25
CA ASN A 497 11.69 -50.28 12.92
C ASN A 497 11.26 -50.49 14.37
N GLU A 498 11.94 -49.81 15.29
CA GLU A 498 11.66 -49.92 16.71
C GLU A 498 11.42 -48.54 17.31
N PHE A 499 10.40 -48.47 18.16
CA PHE A 499 9.93 -47.21 18.73
C PHE A 499 9.77 -47.32 20.25
N LEU A 500 10.25 -46.30 20.95
CA LEU A 500 9.98 -46.06 22.36
C LEU A 500 9.03 -44.88 22.48
N ARG A 501 7.76 -45.16 22.78
CA ARG A 501 6.69 -44.16 22.81
C ARG A 501 6.38 -43.69 24.22
N SER A 502 5.91 -42.46 24.35
CA SER A 502 5.40 -41.92 25.61
C SER A 502 4.12 -42.65 26.06
N ASP A 503 3.86 -42.70 27.36
CA ASP A 503 2.65 -43.36 27.90
C ASP A 503 1.36 -42.54 27.74
N ARG A 504 1.47 -41.31 27.19
CA ARG A 504 0.33 -40.41 27.01
C ARG A 504 0.41 -39.69 25.68
N GLU A 505 -0.74 -39.25 25.22
CA GLU A 505 -0.86 -38.46 24.00
C GLU A 505 -0.67 -36.96 24.27
N TYR A 506 -0.29 -36.26 23.20
CA TYR A 506 -0.08 -34.82 23.16
C TYR A 506 -0.73 -34.23 21.91
N SER A 507 -1.34 -33.06 22.08
CA SER A 507 -1.94 -32.28 21.00
C SER A 507 -1.07 -31.07 20.68
N ASN A 508 -1.22 -29.99 21.45
CA ASN A 508 -0.42 -28.78 21.35
C ASN A 508 0.77 -28.85 22.32
N PHE A 509 1.99 -28.82 21.79
CA PHE A 509 3.20 -28.87 22.62
C PHE A 509 4.41 -28.23 21.94
N GLU A 510 5.40 -27.88 22.75
CA GLU A 510 6.77 -27.70 22.32
C GLU A 510 7.63 -28.80 22.96
N LEU A 511 8.29 -29.58 22.13
CA LEU A 511 9.22 -30.65 22.51
C LEU A 511 10.63 -30.17 22.17
N ARG A 512 11.52 -30.24 23.16
CA ARG A 512 12.95 -29.98 22.98
C ARG A 512 13.72 -31.23 23.35
N LEU A 513 14.70 -31.58 22.54
CA LEU A 513 15.62 -32.66 22.86
C LEU A 513 16.95 -32.46 22.15
N LYS A 514 17.97 -33.17 22.63
CA LYS A 514 19.22 -33.34 21.92
C LYS A 514 19.34 -34.76 21.42
N PHE A 515 19.97 -34.92 20.28
CA PHE A 515 20.24 -36.21 19.69
C PHE A 515 21.67 -36.28 19.12
N LYS A 516 22.17 -37.50 19.01
CA LYS A 516 23.45 -37.84 18.40
C LYS A 516 23.33 -39.22 17.77
N ILE A 517 24.02 -39.43 16.67
CA ILE A 517 24.08 -40.72 15.97
C ILE A 517 25.46 -41.33 16.17
N ASN A 518 25.47 -42.63 16.45
CA ASN A 518 26.67 -43.46 16.46
C ASN A 518 26.48 -44.58 15.44
N CYS A 519 27.03 -44.38 14.24
CA CYS A 519 26.96 -45.31 13.12
C CYS A 519 28.31 -45.34 12.39
N ALA A 520 28.63 -46.48 11.76
CA ALA A 520 29.87 -46.66 11.03
C ALA A 520 29.93 -45.82 9.74
N ASP A 521 28.79 -45.62 9.08
CA ASP A 521 28.66 -44.89 7.82
C ASP A 521 27.40 -43.98 7.83
N ASP A 522 27.08 -43.36 6.70
CA ASP A 522 25.93 -42.47 6.53
C ASP A 522 24.61 -43.21 6.28
N SER A 523 24.52 -44.52 6.59
CA SER A 523 23.28 -45.30 6.47
C SER A 523 22.31 -45.13 7.64
N TYR A 524 22.63 -44.26 8.60
CA TYR A 524 21.76 -44.01 9.74
C TYR A 524 20.39 -43.48 9.32
N ASN A 525 19.37 -44.00 9.98
CA ASN A 525 17.99 -43.54 9.88
C ASN A 525 17.34 -43.69 11.25
N ALA A 526 16.82 -42.58 11.75
CA ALA A 526 16.18 -42.46 13.05
C ALA A 526 15.22 -41.29 13.02
N GLY A 527 14.53 -41.03 14.12
CA GLY A 527 13.62 -39.89 14.16
C GLY A 527 12.91 -39.72 15.48
N ILE A 528 12.07 -38.69 15.50
CA ILE A 528 11.15 -38.43 16.59
C ILE A 528 9.76 -38.37 15.97
N GLN A 529 8.98 -39.42 16.19
CA GLN A 529 7.56 -39.39 15.86
C GLN A 529 6.78 -38.56 16.85
N PHE A 530 5.77 -37.85 16.36
CA PHE A 530 4.94 -37.01 17.19
C PHE A 530 3.53 -36.87 16.61
N ARG A 531 2.54 -36.80 17.51
CA ARG A 531 1.12 -36.92 17.14
C ARG A 531 0.83 -38.20 16.34
N SER A 532 1.66 -39.22 16.54
CA SER A 532 1.55 -40.51 15.85
C SER A 532 0.79 -41.52 16.69
N GLN A 533 0.20 -42.50 16.04
CA GLN A 533 -0.52 -43.58 16.68
C GLN A 533 0.21 -44.91 16.46
N PRO A 534 0.18 -45.86 17.41
CA PRO A 534 0.63 -47.22 17.16
C PRO A 534 -0.18 -47.85 16.03
N GLN A 535 0.48 -48.59 15.15
CA GLN A 535 -0.23 -49.32 14.10
C GLN A 535 -1.00 -50.51 14.70
N THR A 536 -2.25 -50.67 14.29
CA THR A 536 -3.17 -51.71 14.78
C THR A 536 -3.36 -52.85 13.79
N GLU A 537 -2.85 -52.71 12.56
CA GLU A 537 -2.83 -53.80 11.59
C GLU A 537 -1.99 -54.98 12.09
N LYS A 538 -2.51 -56.19 11.88
CA LYS A 538 -1.86 -57.44 12.26
C LYS A 538 -0.44 -57.53 11.63
N ASN A 539 0.54 -57.89 12.45
CA ASN A 539 1.98 -57.98 12.12
C ASN A 539 2.71 -56.64 11.93
N LYS A 540 2.05 -55.50 12.14
CA LYS A 540 2.65 -54.17 12.09
C LYS A 540 2.68 -53.48 13.46
N GLU A 541 2.48 -54.21 14.55
CA GLU A 541 2.38 -53.67 15.92
C GLU A 541 3.67 -52.97 16.40
N HIS A 542 4.79 -53.22 15.73
CA HIS A 542 6.06 -52.53 15.95
C HIS A 542 6.10 -51.13 15.35
N GLU A 543 5.23 -50.83 14.39
CA GLU A 543 5.23 -49.58 13.67
C GLU A 543 4.35 -48.50 14.28
N MET A 544 4.63 -47.26 13.86
CA MET A 544 3.85 -46.08 14.21
C MET A 544 3.36 -45.40 12.91
N ILE A 545 2.15 -44.85 12.95
CA ILE A 545 1.55 -44.08 11.85
C ILE A 545 1.44 -42.61 12.24
N GLY A 546 2.11 -41.72 11.50
CA GLY A 546 2.05 -40.28 11.77
C GLY A 546 3.31 -39.50 11.40
N TYR A 547 3.42 -38.30 11.98
CA TYR A 547 4.49 -37.38 11.67
C TYR A 547 5.81 -37.78 12.32
N GLN A 548 6.91 -37.52 11.62
CA GLN A 548 8.26 -37.74 12.11
C GLN A 548 9.15 -36.52 11.82
N ALA A 549 9.84 -36.02 12.84
CA ALA A 549 11.01 -35.17 12.65
C ALA A 549 12.20 -36.10 12.36
N ASP A 550 12.63 -36.08 11.10
CA ASP A 550 13.50 -37.11 10.56
C ASP A 550 14.97 -36.89 10.92
N ILE A 551 15.71 -37.97 11.16
CA ILE A 551 17.16 -37.98 11.35
C ILE A 551 17.74 -38.96 10.32
N ILE A 552 17.92 -38.45 9.10
CA ILE A 552 18.50 -39.21 8.00
C ILE A 552 19.63 -38.43 7.34
N SER A 553 20.60 -39.14 6.78
CA SER A 553 21.86 -38.54 6.31
C SER A 553 21.71 -37.52 5.18
N TRP A 554 20.78 -37.76 4.27
CA TRP A 554 20.61 -36.96 3.05
C TRP A 554 19.53 -35.88 3.18
N LYS A 555 18.78 -35.83 4.29
CA LYS A 555 17.70 -34.85 4.49
C LYS A 555 17.61 -34.40 5.95
N LYS A 556 17.83 -33.12 6.19
CA LYS A 556 18.05 -32.56 7.52
C LYS A 556 16.86 -31.70 7.96
N GLY A 557 16.39 -31.90 9.19
CA GLY A 557 15.32 -31.07 9.78
C GLY A 557 13.99 -31.14 9.02
N ALA A 558 13.71 -32.27 8.38
CA ALA A 558 12.52 -32.46 7.57
C ALA A 558 11.41 -33.18 8.34
N LEU A 559 10.19 -32.97 7.88
CA LEU A 559 8.99 -33.65 8.37
C LEU A 559 8.63 -34.77 7.40
N TYR A 560 8.58 -36.00 7.91
CA TYR A 560 8.10 -37.17 7.19
C TYR A 560 6.72 -37.58 7.70
N ASP A 561 5.92 -38.22 6.85
CA ASP A 561 4.60 -38.71 7.21
C ASP A 561 4.47 -40.23 6.98
N GLU A 562 4.83 -40.95 8.04
CA GLU A 562 4.98 -42.41 8.10
C GLU A 562 3.63 -43.11 7.98
N GLN A 563 3.56 -44.13 7.11
CA GLN A 563 2.38 -44.97 6.85
C GLN A 563 1.09 -44.28 6.40
N ARG A 564 1.13 -42.96 6.17
CA ARG A 564 0.04 -42.22 5.54
C ARG A 564 0.41 -41.83 4.12
N ARG A 565 1.30 -40.85 3.97
CA ARG A 565 1.67 -40.28 2.66
C ARG A 565 2.95 -40.88 2.09
N TRP A 566 3.78 -41.51 2.92
CA TRP A 566 5.08 -42.03 2.52
C TRP A 566 5.97 -40.98 1.86
N ASP A 567 5.86 -39.73 2.33
CA ASP A 567 6.57 -38.60 1.75
C ASP A 567 6.94 -37.56 2.80
N PHE A 568 7.89 -36.72 2.43
CA PHE A 568 8.27 -35.55 3.19
C PHE A 568 7.32 -34.40 2.89
N LEU A 569 6.93 -33.68 3.94
CA LEU A 569 5.96 -32.62 3.88
C LEU A 569 6.61 -31.24 3.98
N GLY A 570 5.91 -30.25 3.42
CA GLY A 570 6.31 -28.85 3.43
C GLY A 570 7.51 -28.52 2.54
N THR A 571 7.90 -27.23 2.57
CA THR A 571 9.03 -26.69 1.81
C THR A 571 10.17 -26.36 2.79
N PRO A 572 11.44 -26.75 2.51
CA PRO A 572 12.56 -26.41 3.38
C PRO A 572 12.77 -24.89 3.48
N LEU A 573 12.83 -24.35 4.70
CA LEU A 573 13.10 -22.93 4.96
C LEU A 573 14.60 -22.61 5.13
N CYS A 574 15.40 -23.64 5.38
CA CYS A 574 16.86 -23.52 5.49
C CYS A 574 17.50 -24.61 4.63
N LYS A 575 18.22 -24.20 3.58
CA LYS A 575 18.83 -25.14 2.62
C LYS A 575 19.95 -25.97 3.23
N ASN A 576 20.77 -25.36 4.09
CA ASN A 576 21.97 -25.96 4.67
C ASN A 576 22.01 -25.71 6.19
N PRO A 577 21.16 -26.37 6.99
CA PRO A 577 21.25 -26.27 8.44
C PRO A 577 22.58 -26.88 8.92
N ASP A 578 23.20 -26.24 9.91
CA ASP A 578 24.37 -26.78 10.59
C ASP A 578 23.97 -28.08 11.29
N TYR A 579 24.67 -29.17 10.96
CA TYR A 579 24.32 -30.52 11.39
C TYR A 579 25.50 -31.47 11.22
N ASN A 580 25.89 -32.11 12.31
CA ASN A 580 26.89 -33.17 12.33
C ASN A 580 26.37 -34.37 13.13
N PRO A 581 26.09 -35.53 12.52
CA PRO A 581 25.50 -36.67 13.20
C PRO A 581 26.33 -37.18 14.39
N LYS A 582 27.66 -37.00 14.35
CA LYS A 582 28.59 -37.47 15.40
C LYS A 582 28.67 -36.53 16.60
N GLU A 583 28.02 -35.37 16.54
CA GLU A 583 27.96 -34.40 17.62
C GLU A 583 26.55 -34.29 18.20
N TRP A 584 26.41 -33.55 19.30
CA TRP A 584 25.10 -33.27 19.88
C TRP A 584 24.39 -32.21 19.05
N ASN A 585 23.28 -32.61 18.44
CA ASN A 585 22.37 -31.73 17.73
C ASN A 585 21.12 -31.51 18.59
N SER A 586 20.45 -30.37 18.42
CA SER A 586 19.20 -30.06 19.12
C SER A 586 18.04 -29.98 18.14
N TYR A 587 16.94 -30.64 18.48
CA TYR A 587 15.65 -30.41 17.87
C TYR A 587 14.73 -29.60 18.79
N ILE A 588 14.01 -28.67 18.19
CA ILE A 588 12.79 -28.10 18.75
C ILE A 588 11.66 -28.46 17.79
N ILE A 589 10.64 -29.13 18.29
CA ILE A 589 9.43 -29.50 17.53
C ILE A 589 8.26 -28.83 18.22
N ARG A 590 7.60 -27.91 17.53
CA ARG A 590 6.45 -27.17 18.06
C ARG A 590 5.21 -27.43 17.23
N CYS A 591 4.15 -27.81 17.92
CA CYS A 591 2.89 -28.22 17.34
C CYS A 591 1.76 -27.39 17.95
N GLU A 592 1.08 -26.57 17.13
CA GLU A 592 -0.01 -25.66 17.55
C GLU A 592 -1.17 -25.72 16.56
N GLY A 593 -2.28 -26.33 16.97
CA GLY A 593 -3.35 -26.67 16.03
C GLY A 593 -2.78 -27.50 14.87
N PRO A 594 -3.09 -27.20 13.59
CA PRO A 594 -2.53 -27.90 12.44
C PRO A 594 -1.11 -27.46 12.05
N ARG A 595 -0.53 -26.45 12.72
CA ARG A 595 0.82 -25.93 12.39
C ARG A 595 1.91 -26.72 13.11
N ILE A 596 2.93 -27.12 12.36
CA ILE A 596 4.09 -27.90 12.79
C ILE A 596 5.35 -27.12 12.40
N ARG A 597 6.23 -26.88 13.37
CA ARG A 597 7.50 -26.19 13.15
C ARG A 597 8.66 -26.98 13.73
N ILE A 598 9.76 -27.02 12.98
CA ILE A 598 10.97 -27.74 13.36
C ILE A 598 12.15 -26.77 13.29
N TRP A 599 12.94 -26.74 14.35
CA TRP A 599 14.26 -26.09 14.38
C TRP A 599 15.34 -27.13 14.63
N LEU A 600 16.37 -27.12 13.78
CA LEU A 600 17.59 -27.92 13.93
C LEU A 600 18.74 -26.99 14.27
N ASN A 601 19.38 -27.20 15.43
CA ASN A 601 20.51 -26.39 15.89
C ASN A 601 20.23 -24.87 15.87
N GLY A 602 18.99 -24.49 16.20
CA GLY A 602 18.52 -23.10 16.22
C GLY A 602 18.04 -22.54 14.88
N ALA A 603 18.36 -23.19 13.75
CA ALA A 603 17.84 -22.80 12.43
C ALA A 603 16.43 -23.38 12.23
N GLN A 604 15.46 -22.55 11.85
CA GLN A 604 14.12 -23.02 11.51
C GLN A 604 14.18 -23.71 10.13
N THR A 605 13.99 -25.03 10.11
CA THR A 605 14.07 -25.82 8.87
C THR A 605 12.71 -26.03 8.23
N LEU A 606 11.64 -25.95 9.02
CA LEU A 606 10.27 -26.20 8.55
C LEU A 606 9.24 -25.32 9.26
N ASP A 607 8.23 -24.90 8.50
CA ASP A 607 6.98 -24.33 9.00
C ASP A 607 5.82 -24.80 8.12
N TYR A 608 5.12 -25.83 8.60
CA TYR A 608 4.12 -26.57 7.84
C TYR A 608 2.75 -26.37 8.47
N ILE A 609 1.70 -26.18 7.66
CA ILE A 609 0.30 -26.22 8.13
C ILE A 609 -0.41 -27.36 7.42
N GLU A 610 -0.92 -28.32 8.19
CA GLU A 610 -1.63 -29.48 7.68
C GLU A 610 -3.00 -29.08 7.06
N PRO A 611 -3.16 -29.16 5.73
CA PRO A 611 -4.39 -28.72 5.07
C PRO A 611 -5.56 -29.70 5.22
N PHE A 612 -5.30 -30.94 5.65
CA PHE A 612 -6.31 -32.01 5.73
C PHE A 612 -6.64 -32.41 7.18
N SER A 613 -6.53 -31.45 8.11
CA SER A 613 -6.92 -31.63 9.51
C SER A 613 -8.45 -31.58 9.69
N ASP A 614 -9.10 -30.63 9.03
CA ASP A 614 -10.55 -30.42 9.14
C ASP A 614 -11.35 -31.03 7.97
N CYS A 615 -10.70 -31.34 6.86
CA CYS A 615 -11.26 -32.02 5.69
C CYS A 615 -10.47 -33.30 5.35
N PRO A 616 -11.09 -34.32 4.74
CA PRO A 616 -10.38 -35.55 4.39
C PRO A 616 -9.33 -35.27 3.30
N HIS A 617 -8.22 -36.00 3.38
CA HIS A 617 -7.23 -36.04 2.31
C HIS A 617 -7.86 -36.52 0.99
N PRO A 618 -7.41 -36.03 -0.18
CA PRO A 618 -7.93 -36.46 -1.48
C PRO A 618 -7.73 -37.95 -1.77
N ASP A 619 -6.73 -38.56 -1.16
CA ASP A 619 -6.67 -40.02 -1.02
C ASP A 619 -7.61 -40.45 0.11
N ALA A 620 -8.72 -41.06 -0.29
CA ALA A 620 -9.77 -41.50 0.63
C ALA A 620 -9.28 -42.50 1.69
N GLN A 621 -8.16 -43.20 1.46
CA GLN A 621 -7.61 -44.16 2.43
C GLN A 621 -6.98 -43.46 3.64
N ILE A 622 -6.48 -42.23 3.46
CA ILE A 622 -5.81 -41.48 4.53
C ILE A 622 -6.82 -40.80 5.47
N GLY A 623 -7.95 -40.34 4.92
CA GLY A 623 -8.97 -39.65 5.70
C GLY A 623 -8.50 -38.30 6.26
N LYS A 624 -9.08 -37.87 7.40
CA LYS A 624 -8.66 -36.64 8.11
C LYS A 624 -7.42 -36.91 8.94
N ILE A 625 -6.54 -35.92 9.02
CA ILE A 625 -5.27 -36.04 9.73
C ILE A 625 -5.42 -35.71 11.22
N PRO A 626 -5.08 -36.65 12.14
CA PRO A 626 -5.14 -36.40 13.58
C PRO A 626 -4.13 -35.33 14.04
N LEU A 627 -4.59 -34.47 14.95
CA LEU A 627 -3.76 -33.45 15.61
C LEU A 627 -3.33 -33.84 17.03
N THR A 628 -3.55 -35.10 17.41
CA THR A 628 -3.21 -35.66 18.74
C THR A 628 -2.65 -37.07 18.59
N GLY A 629 -1.63 -37.39 19.38
CA GLY A 629 -1.06 -38.73 19.44
C GLY A 629 0.19 -38.77 20.31
N TYR A 630 0.91 -39.88 20.25
CA TYR A 630 2.09 -40.12 21.06
C TYR A 630 3.33 -39.43 20.50
N ILE A 631 4.33 -39.26 21.36
CA ILE A 631 5.70 -38.96 20.98
C ILE A 631 6.47 -40.27 21.03
N ALA A 632 7.26 -40.60 20.02
CA ALA A 632 8.09 -41.80 20.03
C ALA A 632 9.48 -41.55 19.47
N LEU A 633 10.49 -42.08 20.15
CA LEU A 633 11.87 -42.11 19.67
C LEU A 633 12.04 -43.33 18.78
N GLN A 634 12.62 -43.15 17.60
CA GLN A 634 12.76 -44.22 16.60
C GLN A 634 14.23 -44.60 16.39
N ILE A 635 14.48 -45.90 16.24
CA ILE A 635 15.61 -46.40 15.45
C ILE A 635 15.05 -47.22 14.29
N HIS A 636 15.48 -46.90 13.06
CA HIS A 636 14.97 -47.56 11.84
C HIS A 636 15.64 -48.91 11.62
N GLU A 637 15.00 -49.82 10.89
CA GLU A 637 15.62 -51.04 10.41
C GLU A 637 16.87 -50.75 9.56
N GLY A 638 17.89 -51.59 9.66
CA GLY A 638 19.10 -51.39 8.89
C GLY A 638 20.36 -51.88 9.60
N LYS A 639 21.49 -51.38 9.13
CA LYS A 639 22.81 -51.74 9.69
C LYS A 639 22.93 -51.31 11.15
N ALA A 640 23.81 -51.98 11.87
CA ALA A 640 24.23 -51.60 13.22
C ALA A 640 24.45 -50.08 13.37
N CYS A 641 23.59 -49.44 14.15
CA CYS A 641 23.51 -48.01 14.36
C CYS A 641 22.87 -47.74 15.73
N GLU A 642 23.25 -46.63 16.34
CA GLU A 642 22.61 -46.13 17.55
C GLU A 642 22.14 -44.68 17.38
N ALA A 643 20.90 -44.43 17.79
CA ALA A 643 20.35 -43.11 17.97
C ALA A 643 20.28 -42.79 19.46
N ILE A 644 20.97 -41.74 19.87
CA ILE A 644 21.14 -41.35 21.27
C ILE A 644 20.35 -40.08 21.52
N TYR A 645 19.41 -40.11 22.47
CA TYR A 645 18.51 -39.01 22.80
C TYR A 645 18.67 -38.57 24.24
N LYS A 646 18.80 -37.26 24.48
CA LYS A 646 18.91 -36.70 25.84
C LYS A 646 18.21 -35.35 25.96
N ASP A 647 18.16 -34.83 27.19
CA ASP A 647 17.59 -33.51 27.49
C ASP A 647 16.16 -33.36 26.93
N ILE A 648 15.36 -34.44 27.04
CA ILE A 648 14.01 -34.50 26.45
C ILE A 648 13.04 -33.78 27.38
N GLU A 649 12.64 -32.57 26.98
CA GLU A 649 11.78 -31.67 27.73
C GLU A 649 10.55 -31.32 26.92
N ILE A 650 9.39 -31.21 27.59
CA ILE A 650 8.13 -30.89 26.94
C ILE A 650 7.35 -29.83 27.70
N GLU A 651 6.78 -28.90 26.95
CA GLU A 651 5.80 -27.94 27.42
C GLU A 651 4.48 -28.14 26.67
N LYS A 652 3.38 -28.33 27.39
CA LYS A 652 2.05 -28.26 26.79
C LYS A 652 1.70 -26.80 26.56
N ILE A 653 1.33 -26.44 25.34
CA ILE A 653 0.99 -25.08 24.95
C ILE A 653 -0.51 -24.95 24.66
N LYS A 654 -1.03 -23.72 24.75
CA LYS A 654 -2.47 -23.45 24.69
C LYS A 654 -3.04 -23.63 23.30
#